data_AF-A0A8S0VHF6-F1
#
_entry.id   AF-A0A8S0VHF6-F1
#
_cell.length_a   1.000
_cell.length_b   1.000
_cell.length_c   1.000
_cell.angle_alpha   90.00
_cell.angle_beta   90.00
_cell.angle_gamma   90.00
#
_symmetry.space_group_name_H-M   'P 1'
#
loop_
_entity.id
_entity.type
_entity.pdbx_description
1 polymer ?
#
loop_
_entity_poly.entity_id
_entity_poly.type
_entity_poly.pdbx_seq_one_letter_code
_entity_poly.pdbx_strand_id
1 'polypeptide(L)'
;MLIEKIELQGFSLGSRPPILGHHGIRWATSGNQRIMHLGFDWDTTEINIMLSAKMSKPLSGTARIVINSIHVKGDLLLMPILDGKAILYSFLSAPEVRIGVAFGSGGSQSLPATELPGVSSWLVKLATDTLSKRMVEPHRQCLALPASDLQKKAVGGVLCITVLSARKICSSSKGSPSRRHKCSAIDSKEEDQLENKELQTFVEIELEELTRRTNVRTGYNPNWNSTFNMILHDNAGILRFHLYECTPGSVKYDYLTSCEIKMRYSPDDSTIFWAMGPDSTVIAERAELCGKETEMTVPFEGVNLGELTVKVVLKEWHFADGSHSLTSFNLSTQNSLDEASISLSKTGRKICVTVVEGKDLIVKDKIGKSGPYVKLYYGKASKRTKTVSYTSNPVWNRKFEFDEIGGGEYLKIKCHQEETFGDESVGSARVNLEGLIEGLKRDVNIPLEKVSSGELRLQIEAVRVQDFEGSKNSHASSGDGWIELVLIEARDLVAADLGGTSDPYVRVHYGDLKRSTKIMYKTLNPKWHQTLEFPDDGSPLELHVKDHNALLPTSNIGDCVVEYQMLPPNEMADKWIPLQGVKQGEIHIQITRKKPELEKKPSSGSELSPAKMHHQISDQVKQMMIKLQSLVDNDDLEGVSKSLSELESLHETQEDYMVQLEMEQALLLNKINEIGQEILNSSPSFSRRVTFP
;
A
#
# COMPACT_ATOMS: atom_id res chain seq x y z
N MET A 1 3.39 -16.73 -30.94
CA MET A 1 4.34 -16.42 -29.85
C MET A 1 4.46 -17.70 -29.02
N LEU A 2 5.67 -18.21 -28.75
CA LEU A 2 5.87 -19.51 -28.08
C LEU A 2 5.62 -19.48 -26.56
N ILE A 3 5.37 -18.29 -26.01
CA ILE A 3 5.22 -18.03 -24.58
C ILE A 3 3.78 -17.55 -24.32
N GLU A 4 3.08 -18.24 -23.42
CA GLU A 4 1.72 -17.93 -22.97
C GLU A 4 1.72 -16.94 -21.80
N LYS A 5 2.66 -17.09 -20.87
CA LYS A 5 2.77 -16.27 -19.66
C LYS A 5 4.23 -16.15 -19.22
N ILE A 6 4.61 -14.99 -18.68
CA ILE A 6 5.93 -14.76 -18.06
C ILE A 6 5.71 -14.22 -16.65
N GLU A 7 6.46 -14.74 -15.69
CA GLU A 7 6.48 -14.27 -14.31
C GLU A 7 7.92 -14.00 -13.87
N LEU A 8 8.13 -12.89 -13.17
CA LEU A 8 9.41 -12.54 -12.55
C LEU A 8 9.59 -13.36 -11.27
N GLN A 9 10.68 -14.11 -11.17
CA GLN A 9 11.01 -14.91 -9.98
C GLN A 9 12.12 -14.30 -9.12
N GLY A 10 13.01 -13.52 -9.73
CA GLY A 10 14.10 -12.86 -9.03
C GLY A 10 14.68 -11.73 -9.86
N PHE A 11 15.14 -10.69 -9.19
CA PHE A 11 15.69 -9.50 -9.83
C PHE A 11 16.89 -9.00 -9.04
N SER A 12 18.06 -8.95 -9.67
CA SER A 12 19.27 -8.33 -9.15
C SER A 12 20.01 -7.66 -10.30
N LEU A 13 20.49 -6.44 -10.10
CA LEU A 13 21.26 -5.67 -11.08
C LEU A 13 22.78 -5.84 -10.97
N GLY A 14 23.24 -6.59 -9.97
CA GLY A 14 24.66 -6.73 -9.66
C GLY A 14 25.24 -5.52 -8.92
N SER A 15 26.56 -5.54 -8.70
CA SER A 15 27.29 -4.51 -7.96
C SER A 15 27.99 -3.49 -8.84
N ARG A 16 28.15 -3.79 -10.15
CA ARG A 16 28.80 -2.93 -11.13
C ARG A 16 27.91 -1.75 -11.55
N PRO A 17 28.26 -0.50 -11.20
CA PRO A 17 27.50 0.69 -11.58
C PRO A 17 27.72 1.07 -13.05
N PRO A 18 26.82 1.89 -13.63
CA PRO A 18 27.03 2.49 -14.96
C PRO A 18 28.22 3.47 -14.96
N ILE A 19 28.91 3.56 -16.08
CA ILE A 19 29.96 4.55 -16.32
C ILE A 19 29.31 5.79 -16.94
N LEU A 20 29.57 6.94 -16.33
CA LEU A 20 29.06 8.24 -16.74
C LEU A 20 30.20 9.12 -17.23
N GLY A 21 30.01 9.79 -18.38
CA GLY A 21 30.90 10.85 -18.87
C GLY A 21 32.22 10.40 -19.49
N HIS A 22 32.48 9.08 -19.59
CA HIS A 22 33.72 8.56 -20.17
C HIS A 22 33.93 8.98 -21.64
N HIS A 23 32.85 9.18 -22.40
CA HIS A 23 32.88 9.62 -23.80
C HIS A 23 32.65 11.14 -23.94
N GLY A 24 32.68 11.89 -22.84
CA GLY A 24 32.54 13.34 -22.80
C GLY A 24 31.37 13.82 -21.93
N ILE A 25 31.60 14.96 -21.28
CA ILE A 25 30.58 15.76 -20.60
C ILE A 25 30.59 17.13 -21.29
N ARG A 26 29.46 17.55 -21.84
CA ARG A 26 29.34 18.86 -22.49
C ARG A 26 28.20 19.64 -21.88
N TRP A 27 28.48 20.88 -21.52
CA TRP A 27 27.44 21.84 -21.16
C TRP A 27 26.98 22.57 -22.41
N ALA A 28 25.68 22.77 -22.52
CA ALA A 28 25.07 23.60 -23.55
C ALA A 28 23.98 24.47 -22.92
N THR A 29 23.56 25.49 -23.66
CA THR A 29 22.45 26.37 -23.28
C THR A 29 21.38 26.26 -24.35
N SER A 30 20.17 25.84 -23.95
CA SER A 30 18.98 25.86 -24.80
C SER A 30 18.05 26.95 -24.28
N GLY A 31 17.97 28.08 -25.00
CA GLY A 31 17.31 29.28 -24.51
C GLY A 31 17.93 29.78 -23.19
N ASN A 32 17.11 29.93 -22.15
CA ASN A 32 17.54 30.35 -20.81
C ASN A 32 17.97 29.18 -19.90
N GLN A 33 17.86 27.94 -20.35
CA GLN A 33 18.15 26.76 -19.53
C GLN A 33 19.55 26.20 -19.84
N ARG A 34 20.33 25.93 -18.79
CA ARG A 34 21.58 25.17 -18.90
C ARG A 34 21.23 23.69 -18.99
N ILE A 35 21.82 23.00 -19.94
CA ILE A 35 21.69 21.55 -20.12
C ILE A 35 23.09 20.92 -20.13
N MET A 36 23.18 19.68 -19.67
CA MET A 36 24.39 18.88 -19.73
C MET A 36 24.10 17.64 -20.57
N HIS A 37 24.96 17.35 -21.55
CA HIS A 37 24.99 16.03 -22.17
C HIS A 37 26.08 15.18 -21.52
N LEU A 38 25.73 13.94 -21.24
CA LEU A 38 26.53 12.99 -20.49
C LEU A 38 26.49 11.64 -21.20
N GLY A 39 27.64 11.15 -21.67
CA GLY A 39 27.71 9.79 -22.19
C GLY A 39 27.38 8.77 -21.09
N PHE A 40 26.52 7.81 -21.40
CA PHE A 40 26.11 6.72 -20.52
C PHE A 40 26.54 5.38 -21.13
N ASP A 41 27.27 4.59 -20.37
CA ASP A 41 27.73 3.26 -20.78
C ASP A 41 27.64 2.31 -19.58
N TRP A 42 26.76 1.32 -19.66
CA TRP A 42 26.59 0.32 -18.62
C TRP A 42 26.72 -1.08 -19.21
N ASP A 43 27.85 -1.72 -18.96
CA ASP A 43 28.12 -3.10 -19.34
C ASP A 43 28.38 -3.95 -18.08
N THR A 44 27.47 -4.87 -17.80
CA THR A 44 27.55 -5.77 -16.64
C THR A 44 27.09 -7.19 -16.95
N THR A 45 27.82 -8.15 -16.39
CA THR A 45 27.51 -9.59 -16.40
C THR A 45 27.11 -10.11 -15.00
N GLU A 46 26.95 -9.20 -14.03
CA GLU A 46 26.54 -9.53 -12.65
C GLU A 46 25.03 -9.47 -12.46
N ILE A 47 24.31 -8.97 -13.46
CA ILE A 47 22.84 -8.92 -13.47
C ILE A 47 22.28 -10.35 -13.41
N ASN A 48 21.22 -10.55 -12.65
CA ASN A 48 20.50 -11.81 -12.57
C ASN A 48 19.01 -11.51 -12.50
N ILE A 49 18.34 -11.54 -13.66
CA ILE A 49 16.88 -11.45 -13.74
C ILE A 49 16.36 -12.82 -14.14
N MET A 50 15.66 -13.47 -13.21
CA MET A 50 15.10 -14.80 -13.41
C MET A 50 13.62 -14.68 -13.75
N LEU A 51 13.24 -15.18 -14.93
CA LEU A 51 11.87 -15.22 -15.43
C LEU A 51 11.44 -16.67 -15.62
N SER A 52 10.22 -17.01 -15.20
CA SER A 52 9.58 -18.28 -15.57
C SER A 52 8.58 -18.04 -16.69
N ALA A 53 8.78 -18.70 -17.82
CA ALA A 53 7.92 -18.60 -18.99
C ALA A 53 7.12 -19.90 -19.17
N LYS A 54 5.79 -19.79 -19.19
CA LYS A 54 4.90 -20.90 -19.54
C LYS A 54 4.78 -20.96 -21.06
N MET A 55 5.06 -22.12 -21.64
CA MET A 55 5.07 -22.32 -23.08
C MET A 55 3.68 -22.61 -23.63
N SER A 56 3.37 -22.07 -24.80
CA SER A 56 2.12 -22.33 -25.52
C SER A 56 2.19 -23.66 -26.29
N LYS A 57 1.07 -24.36 -26.43
CA LYS A 57 0.99 -25.60 -27.25
C LYS A 57 1.53 -25.36 -28.68
N PRO A 58 2.32 -26.30 -29.25
CA PRO A 58 2.51 -27.69 -28.81
C PRO A 58 3.62 -27.89 -27.77
N LEU A 59 4.41 -26.87 -27.45
CA LEU A 59 5.43 -26.93 -26.41
C LEU A 59 4.73 -26.84 -25.04
N SER A 60 4.46 -27.97 -24.39
CA SER A 60 3.95 -27.99 -23.02
C SER A 60 5.10 -27.95 -22.02
N GLY A 61 5.15 -26.95 -21.14
CA GLY A 61 6.15 -26.87 -20.07
C GLY A 61 6.40 -25.46 -19.57
N THR A 62 7.29 -25.35 -18.58
CA THR A 62 7.80 -24.07 -18.06
C THR A 62 9.29 -23.96 -18.36
N ALA A 63 9.68 -22.92 -19.09
CA ALA A 63 11.07 -22.57 -19.33
C ALA A 63 11.55 -21.56 -18.29
N ARG A 64 12.77 -21.73 -17.79
CA ARG A 64 13.43 -20.70 -16.97
C ARG A 64 14.32 -19.88 -17.90
N ILE A 65 14.09 -18.58 -17.93
CA ILE A 65 14.87 -17.60 -18.69
C ILE A 65 15.64 -16.78 -17.66
N VAL A 66 16.95 -16.70 -17.82
CA VAL A 66 17.83 -15.93 -16.94
C VAL A 66 18.52 -14.87 -17.79
N ILE A 67 18.33 -13.60 -17.46
CA ILE A 67 19.14 -12.51 -18.03
C ILE A 67 20.38 -12.39 -17.14
N ASN A 68 21.55 -12.63 -17.73
CA ASN A 68 22.84 -12.68 -17.04
C ASN A 68 23.82 -11.60 -17.51
N SER A 69 23.50 -10.86 -18.57
CA SER A 69 24.25 -9.66 -18.93
C SER A 69 23.35 -8.59 -19.54
N ILE A 70 23.74 -7.34 -19.36
CA ILE A 70 23.11 -6.19 -20.00
C ILE A 70 24.20 -5.20 -20.40
N HIS A 71 24.07 -4.68 -21.62
CA HIS A 71 24.85 -3.57 -22.12
C HIS A 71 23.90 -2.48 -22.60
N VAL A 72 23.95 -1.29 -22.02
CA VAL A 72 23.18 -0.11 -22.42
C VAL A 72 24.12 1.05 -22.66
N LYS A 73 24.08 1.61 -23.88
CA LYS A 73 24.93 2.73 -24.28
C LYS A 73 24.12 3.82 -24.96
N GLY A 74 24.33 5.08 -24.57
CA GLY A 74 23.67 6.23 -25.19
C GLY A 74 24.08 7.56 -24.58
N ASP A 75 23.52 8.65 -25.08
CA ASP A 75 23.76 10.01 -24.56
C ASP A 75 22.58 10.45 -23.69
N LEU A 76 22.87 10.76 -22.42
CA LEU A 76 21.91 11.38 -21.50
C LEU A 76 21.93 12.90 -21.65
N LEU A 77 20.75 13.49 -21.59
CA LEU A 77 20.50 14.90 -21.40
C LEU A 77 20.06 15.10 -19.95
N LEU A 78 20.78 15.95 -19.22
CA LEU A 78 20.49 16.38 -17.85
C LEU A 78 20.15 17.85 -17.85
N MET A 79 19.06 18.23 -17.18
CA MET A 79 18.59 19.59 -17.15
C MET A 79 18.13 19.97 -15.73
N PRO A 80 18.87 20.84 -15.03
CA PRO A 80 18.43 21.36 -13.74
C PRO A 80 17.15 22.19 -13.90
N ILE A 81 16.22 21.97 -12.98
CA ILE A 81 14.96 22.71 -12.82
C ILE A 81 14.84 23.20 -11.38
N LEU A 82 13.93 24.14 -11.12
CA LEU A 82 13.64 24.65 -9.76
C LEU A 82 14.92 25.14 -9.05
N ASP A 83 15.73 25.93 -9.74
CA ASP A 83 17.03 26.44 -9.25
C ASP A 83 18.01 25.35 -8.77
N GLY A 84 17.97 24.18 -9.41
CA GLY A 84 18.86 23.06 -9.11
C GLY A 84 18.35 22.13 -8.01
N LYS A 85 17.14 22.35 -7.48
CA LYS A 85 16.48 21.45 -6.52
C LYS A 85 15.99 20.14 -7.15
N ALA A 86 15.98 20.05 -8.49
CA ALA A 86 15.73 18.80 -9.19
C ALA A 86 16.42 18.80 -10.56
N ILE A 87 16.65 17.62 -11.10
CA ILE A 87 17.24 17.39 -12.42
C ILE A 87 16.27 16.55 -13.25
N LEU A 88 15.91 17.05 -14.42
CA LEU A 88 15.27 16.24 -15.44
C LEU A 88 16.32 15.50 -16.25
N TYR A 89 16.06 14.24 -16.57
CA TYR A 89 16.95 13.41 -17.36
C TYR A 89 16.21 12.56 -18.40
N SER A 90 16.83 12.40 -19.56
CA SER A 90 16.37 11.52 -20.65
C SER A 90 17.53 11.16 -21.56
N PHE A 91 17.44 10.05 -22.26
CA PHE A 91 18.28 9.78 -23.42
C PHE A 91 17.90 10.71 -24.58
N LEU A 92 18.90 11.24 -25.28
CA LEU A 92 18.71 12.11 -26.44
C LEU A 92 18.12 11.34 -27.64
N SER A 93 18.46 10.06 -27.76
CA SER A 93 17.98 9.14 -28.78
C SER A 93 17.83 7.73 -28.20
N ALA A 94 17.18 6.82 -28.92
CA ALA A 94 17.06 5.44 -28.49
C ALA A 94 18.44 4.83 -28.21
N PRO A 95 18.73 4.38 -26.97
CA PRO A 95 20.04 3.85 -26.64
C PRO A 95 20.27 2.50 -27.31
N GLU A 96 21.53 2.15 -27.51
CA GLU A 96 21.93 0.80 -27.87
C GLU A 96 21.72 -0.13 -26.67
N VAL A 97 21.02 -1.24 -26.87
CA VAL A 97 20.73 -2.23 -25.84
C VAL A 97 21.14 -3.61 -26.32
N ARG A 98 21.89 -4.34 -25.49
CA ARG A 98 22.19 -5.77 -25.69
C ARG A 98 21.93 -6.51 -24.37
N ILE A 99 21.37 -7.71 -24.46
CA ILE A 99 20.98 -8.51 -23.30
C ILE A 99 21.49 -9.94 -23.50
N GLY A 100 22.25 -10.46 -22.53
CA GLY A 100 22.65 -11.87 -22.46
C GLY A 100 21.56 -12.68 -21.78
N VAL A 101 21.16 -13.78 -22.43
CA VAL A 101 20.05 -14.63 -21.99
C VAL A 101 20.52 -16.08 -21.93
N ALA A 102 20.32 -16.72 -20.78
CA ALA A 102 20.54 -18.15 -20.56
C ALA A 102 19.20 -18.86 -20.30
N PHE A 103 19.08 -20.11 -20.74
CA PHE A 103 17.88 -20.93 -20.55
C PHE A 103 18.18 -22.13 -19.64
N GLY A 104 17.33 -22.35 -18.64
CA GLY A 104 17.40 -23.50 -17.75
C GLY A 104 16.24 -24.48 -17.99
N SER A 105 16.54 -25.78 -17.98
CA SER A 105 15.51 -26.84 -17.97
C SER A 105 15.00 -27.02 -16.54
N GLY A 106 13.71 -26.76 -16.31
CA GLY A 106 13.03 -27.16 -15.09
C GLY A 106 12.92 -28.69 -15.07
N GLY A 107 13.37 -29.32 -13.98
CA GLY A 107 13.48 -30.78 -13.87
C GLY A 107 12.24 -31.53 -14.35
N SER A 108 12.50 -32.63 -15.07
CA SER A 108 11.55 -33.55 -15.73
C SER A 108 11.01 -33.13 -17.11
N GLN A 109 11.89 -32.96 -18.09
CA GLN A 109 11.78 -33.62 -19.40
C GLN A 109 12.99 -33.30 -20.30
N SER A 110 13.35 -34.31 -21.09
CA SER A 110 14.46 -34.34 -22.05
C SER A 110 14.26 -33.31 -23.16
N LEU A 111 15.09 -32.27 -23.17
CA LEU A 111 15.71 -31.64 -24.33
C LEU A 111 16.65 -30.54 -23.77
N PRO A 112 17.92 -30.44 -24.21
CA PRO A 112 18.74 -29.30 -23.86
C PRO A 112 18.00 -28.05 -24.36
N ALA A 113 17.84 -27.05 -23.49
CA ALA A 113 17.29 -25.75 -23.87
C ALA A 113 18.33 -24.99 -24.72
N THR A 114 18.66 -25.54 -25.90
CA THR A 114 19.31 -24.79 -26.97
C THR A 114 18.33 -23.70 -27.38
N GLU A 115 18.67 -22.48 -26.99
CA GLU A 115 18.11 -21.19 -27.40
C GLU A 115 16.69 -21.26 -27.97
N LEU A 116 15.67 -20.88 -27.20
CA LEU A 116 14.36 -20.60 -27.80
C LEU A 116 14.56 -19.52 -28.87
N PRO A 117 14.41 -19.83 -30.17
CA PRO A 117 14.82 -18.91 -31.22
C PRO A 117 13.98 -17.65 -31.15
N GLY A 118 14.67 -16.51 -31.11
CA GLY A 118 14.06 -15.18 -31.08
C GLY A 118 13.67 -14.63 -29.71
N VAL A 119 13.86 -15.37 -28.60
CA VAL A 119 13.55 -14.83 -27.25
C VAL A 119 14.54 -13.73 -26.84
N SER A 120 15.84 -13.89 -27.13
CA SER A 120 16.84 -12.84 -26.89
C SER A 120 16.53 -11.58 -27.70
N SER A 121 16.27 -11.72 -29.00
CA SER A 121 15.87 -10.60 -29.88
C SER A 121 14.58 -9.95 -29.43
N TRP A 122 13.61 -10.74 -28.96
CA TRP A 122 12.35 -10.23 -28.41
C TRP A 122 12.58 -9.44 -27.12
N LEU A 123 13.40 -9.93 -26.19
CA LEU A 123 13.75 -9.22 -24.95
C LEU A 123 14.51 -7.93 -25.21
N VAL A 124 15.49 -7.95 -26.12
CA VAL A 124 16.21 -6.74 -26.54
C VAL A 124 15.23 -5.73 -27.14
N LYS A 125 14.38 -6.16 -28.08
CA LYS A 125 13.36 -5.28 -28.67
C LYS A 125 12.41 -4.73 -27.60
N LEU A 126 11.95 -5.54 -26.66
CA LEU A 126 11.09 -5.11 -25.56
C LEU A 126 11.77 -4.04 -24.69
N ALA A 127 13.05 -4.25 -24.35
CA ALA A 127 13.83 -3.29 -23.58
C ALA A 127 14.04 -1.98 -24.34
N THR A 128 14.46 -2.04 -25.61
CA THR A 128 14.62 -0.86 -26.48
C THR A 128 13.31 -0.10 -26.68
N ASP A 129 12.21 -0.81 -26.96
CA ASP A 129 10.87 -0.22 -27.12
C ASP A 129 10.40 0.43 -25.80
N THR A 130 10.74 -0.16 -24.64
CA THR A 130 10.39 0.40 -23.34
C THR A 130 11.20 1.66 -23.02
N LEU A 131 12.51 1.64 -23.26
CA LEU A 131 13.39 2.80 -23.06
C LEU A 131 13.02 3.95 -24.00
N SER A 132 12.77 3.65 -25.27
CA SER A 132 12.33 4.66 -26.25
C SER A 132 10.99 5.30 -25.90
N LYS A 133 10.05 4.53 -25.35
CA LYS A 133 8.75 5.05 -24.93
C LYS A 133 8.77 5.81 -23.60
N ARG A 134 9.74 5.57 -22.71
CA ARG A 134 9.72 6.11 -21.34
C ARG A 134 10.85 7.06 -20.97
N MET A 135 12.00 6.93 -21.63
CA MET A 135 13.24 7.58 -21.23
C MET A 135 13.91 8.36 -22.36
N VAL A 136 13.37 8.36 -23.57
CA VAL A 136 13.89 9.17 -24.69
C VAL A 136 13.01 10.42 -24.87
N GLU A 137 13.59 11.53 -25.34
CA GLU A 137 12.84 12.76 -25.61
C GLU A 137 11.59 12.52 -26.48
N PRO A 138 10.45 13.16 -26.17
CA PRO A 138 10.23 14.22 -25.17
C PRO A 138 10.00 13.70 -23.73
N HIS A 139 10.10 12.40 -23.47
CA HIS A 139 9.76 11.80 -22.18
C HIS A 139 10.91 11.94 -21.18
N ARG A 140 10.88 13.04 -20.42
CA ARG A 140 11.85 13.32 -19.35
C ARG A 140 11.41 12.73 -18.00
N GLN A 141 12.35 12.09 -17.30
CA GLN A 141 12.22 11.64 -15.91
C GLN A 141 12.76 12.71 -14.97
N CYS A 142 12.23 12.78 -13.76
CA CYS A 142 12.68 13.74 -12.75
C CYS A 142 13.43 13.05 -11.62
N LEU A 143 14.61 13.54 -11.28
CA LEU A 143 15.34 13.22 -10.06
C LEU A 143 15.25 14.43 -9.12
N ALA A 144 14.59 14.27 -7.98
CA ALA A 144 14.57 15.30 -6.96
C ALA A 144 15.90 15.32 -6.20
N LEU A 145 16.38 16.51 -5.86
CA LEU A 145 17.56 16.74 -5.02
C LEU A 145 17.12 17.45 -3.74
N PRO A 146 16.48 16.71 -2.80
CA PRO A 146 15.95 17.31 -1.57
C PRO A 146 17.09 17.78 -0.65
N ALA A 147 16.79 18.79 0.17
CA ALA A 147 17.74 19.27 1.19
C ALA A 147 17.77 18.38 2.45
N SER A 148 16.71 17.61 2.68
CA SER A 148 16.52 16.72 3.83
C SER A 148 15.78 15.45 3.39
N ASP A 149 16.15 14.30 3.95
CA ASP A 149 15.45 13.03 3.72
C ASP A 149 14.71 12.60 4.99
N LEU A 150 13.38 12.57 4.92
CA LEU A 150 12.53 12.15 6.03
C LEU A 150 12.43 10.62 6.19
N GLN A 151 13.07 9.85 5.29
CA GLN A 151 13.01 8.38 5.22
C GLN A 151 11.58 7.82 5.12
N LYS A 152 10.66 8.62 4.59
CA LYS A 152 9.28 8.18 4.33
C LYS A 152 9.15 7.62 2.93
N LYS A 153 8.57 6.42 2.83
CA LYS A 153 8.25 5.79 1.55
C LYS A 153 6.80 6.09 1.17
N ALA A 154 6.60 7.02 0.23
CA ALA A 154 5.28 7.32 -0.32
C ALA A 154 4.73 6.11 -1.10
N VAL A 155 3.46 5.78 -0.89
CA VAL A 155 2.75 4.63 -1.48
C VAL A 155 1.44 5.03 -2.17
N GLY A 156 1.15 6.33 -2.26
CA GLY A 156 -0.02 6.87 -2.93
C GLY A 156 -0.40 8.25 -2.41
N GLY A 157 -1.40 8.90 -3.00
CA GLY A 157 -1.85 10.23 -2.57
C GLY A 157 -3.22 10.61 -3.12
N VAL A 158 -3.81 11.66 -2.56
CA VAL A 158 -5.09 12.22 -3.00
C VAL A 158 -4.85 13.55 -3.69
N LEU A 159 -5.30 13.65 -4.93
CA LEU A 159 -5.18 14.82 -5.78
C LEU A 159 -6.55 15.44 -6.01
N CYS A 160 -6.59 16.76 -6.05
CA CYS A 160 -7.74 17.54 -6.47
C CYS A 160 -7.33 18.37 -7.68
N ILE A 161 -7.95 18.08 -8.82
CA ILE A 161 -7.58 18.64 -10.12
C ILE A 161 -8.72 19.48 -10.64
N THR A 162 -8.43 20.74 -10.96
CA THR A 162 -9.40 21.66 -11.55
C THR A 162 -8.95 22.01 -12.96
N VAL A 163 -9.73 21.58 -13.96
CA VAL A 163 -9.53 21.99 -15.35
C VAL A 163 -10.17 23.35 -15.53
N LEU A 164 -9.34 24.39 -15.65
CA LEU A 164 -9.80 25.78 -15.69
C LEU A 164 -10.25 26.15 -17.09
N SER A 165 -9.31 26.26 -18.03
CA SER A 165 -9.60 26.70 -19.39
C SER A 165 -8.57 26.18 -20.39
N ALA A 166 -8.91 26.24 -21.67
CA ALA A 166 -7.94 26.12 -22.74
C ALA A 166 -8.02 27.35 -23.64
N ARG A 167 -6.92 27.65 -24.33
CA ARG A 167 -6.83 28.79 -25.24
C ARG A 167 -6.24 28.38 -26.59
N LYS A 168 -6.73 29.01 -27.66
CA LYS A 168 -6.31 28.78 -29.06
C LYS A 168 -6.56 27.35 -29.57
N ILE A 169 -7.67 26.72 -29.19
CA ILE A 169 -8.05 25.41 -29.77
C ILE A 169 -8.55 25.61 -31.20
N CYS A 170 -8.04 24.85 -32.17
CA CYS A 170 -8.49 24.92 -33.57
C CYS A 170 -9.25 23.65 -33.98
N SER A 171 -10.30 23.80 -34.80
CA SER A 171 -11.07 22.67 -35.35
C SER A 171 -10.26 21.91 -36.38
N SER A 172 -10.27 20.57 -36.30
CA SER A 172 -9.64 19.73 -37.32
C SER A 172 -10.53 19.62 -38.56
N SER A 173 -10.58 20.64 -39.41
CA SER A 173 -11.25 20.50 -40.70
C SER A 173 -10.44 19.50 -41.56
N LYS A 174 -10.92 18.27 -41.71
CA LYS A 174 -10.44 17.32 -42.72
C LYS A 174 -10.62 17.93 -44.10
N GLY A 175 -9.57 18.54 -44.63
CA GLY A 175 -9.48 19.09 -45.97
C GLY A 175 -8.02 19.12 -46.41
N SER A 176 -7.77 18.56 -47.59
CA SER A 176 -6.49 18.30 -48.26
C SER A 176 -5.36 19.32 -48.04
N PRO A 177 -4.07 18.90 -48.07
CA PRO A 177 -2.93 19.77 -47.87
C PRO A 177 -2.64 20.59 -49.14
N SER A 178 -3.42 21.64 -49.40
CA SER A 178 -2.97 22.70 -50.30
C SER A 178 -3.66 24.03 -49.98
N ARG A 179 -3.06 24.80 -49.08
CA ARG A 179 -2.79 26.24 -49.23
C ARG A 179 -2.23 26.76 -47.90
N ARG A 180 -0.97 27.18 -47.93
CA ARG A 180 -0.34 27.96 -46.87
C ARG A 180 -1.13 29.26 -46.72
N HIS A 181 -1.91 29.42 -45.66
CA HIS A 181 -2.26 30.74 -45.16
C HIS A 181 -1.38 31.04 -43.95
N LYS A 182 -0.46 32.00 -44.17
CA LYS A 182 0.29 32.68 -43.12
C LYS A 182 -0.71 33.49 -42.30
N CYS A 183 -0.78 33.27 -40.99
CA CYS A 183 -1.38 34.24 -40.08
C CYS A 183 -0.42 35.42 -39.93
N SER A 184 -0.61 36.45 -40.76
CA SER A 184 -0.11 37.79 -40.51
C SER A 184 -1.30 38.72 -40.32
N ALA A 185 -1.29 39.43 -39.20
CA ALA A 185 -2.29 40.44 -38.84
C ALA A 185 -2.39 41.51 -39.93
N ILE A 186 -3.52 41.54 -40.66
CA ILE A 186 -3.96 42.70 -41.44
C ILE A 186 -5.49 42.77 -41.36
N ASP A 187 -5.96 43.91 -40.85
CA ASP A 187 -7.33 44.42 -40.94
C ASP A 187 -7.88 44.33 -42.37
N SER A 188 -8.98 43.61 -42.58
CA SER A 188 -9.96 43.98 -43.60
C SER A 188 -11.28 43.26 -43.38
N LYS A 189 -12.35 44.04 -43.38
CA LYS A 189 -13.74 43.63 -43.35
C LYS A 189 -14.08 42.90 -44.64
N GLU A 190 -14.59 41.68 -44.54
CA GLU A 190 -15.51 41.11 -45.52
C GLU A 190 -16.32 40.01 -44.82
N GLU A 191 -17.63 40.24 -44.70
CA GLU A 191 -18.62 39.27 -44.25
C GLU A 191 -18.73 38.18 -45.31
N ASP A 192 -18.25 36.97 -44.99
CA ASP A 192 -18.59 35.77 -45.73
C ASP A 192 -19.27 34.79 -44.77
N GLN A 193 -20.50 34.43 -45.09
CA GLN A 193 -21.40 33.56 -44.35
C GLN A 193 -20.93 32.09 -44.41
N LEU A 194 -19.79 31.80 -43.76
CA LEU A 194 -19.45 30.44 -43.39
C LEU A 194 -20.15 30.16 -42.05
N GLU A 195 -21.07 29.20 -42.01
CA GLU A 195 -21.71 28.73 -40.78
C GLU A 195 -20.63 28.56 -39.68
N ASN A 196 -20.61 29.48 -38.71
CA ASN A 196 -19.76 29.40 -37.52
C ASN A 196 -20.22 28.18 -36.72
N LYS A 197 -19.74 26.99 -37.10
CA LYS A 197 -19.86 25.79 -36.29
C LYS A 197 -18.99 26.03 -35.06
N GLU A 198 -19.62 26.52 -34.00
CA GLU A 198 -18.95 26.68 -32.71
C GLU A 198 -18.41 25.33 -32.27
N LEU A 199 -17.09 25.25 -32.11
CA LEU A 199 -16.39 24.09 -31.57
C LEU A 199 -16.97 23.72 -30.21
N GLN A 200 -17.54 22.52 -30.10
CA GLN A 200 -17.98 21.99 -28.81
C GLN A 200 -16.90 21.04 -28.29
N THR A 201 -16.26 21.38 -27.18
CA THR A 201 -15.11 20.63 -26.67
C THR A 201 -15.26 20.24 -25.20
N PHE A 202 -14.62 19.14 -24.85
CA PHE A 202 -14.47 18.70 -23.46
C PHE A 202 -13.11 18.04 -23.28
N VAL A 203 -12.67 17.96 -22.02
CA VAL A 203 -11.40 17.33 -21.64
C VAL A 203 -11.70 16.07 -20.84
N GLU A 204 -11.04 14.98 -21.20
CA GLU A 204 -10.97 13.76 -20.42
C GLU A 204 -9.61 13.71 -19.72
N ILE A 205 -9.62 13.61 -18.38
CA ILE A 205 -8.45 13.52 -17.53
C ILE A 205 -8.25 12.05 -17.18
N GLU A 206 -7.05 11.55 -17.35
CA GLU A 206 -6.65 10.18 -17.02
C GLU A 206 -5.50 10.22 -15.99
N LEU A 207 -5.68 9.52 -14.88
CA LEU A 207 -4.63 9.19 -13.91
C LEU A 207 -4.68 7.69 -13.68
N GLU A 208 -3.64 6.97 -14.10
CA GLU A 208 -3.59 5.50 -14.02
C GLU A 208 -4.79 4.83 -14.71
N GLU A 209 -5.69 4.17 -13.98
CA GLU A 209 -6.94 3.57 -14.51
C GLU A 209 -8.18 4.47 -14.32
N LEU A 210 -8.01 5.64 -13.69
CA LEU A 210 -9.08 6.57 -13.36
C LEU A 210 -9.26 7.59 -14.48
N THR A 211 -10.47 7.71 -15.03
CA THR A 211 -10.82 8.71 -16.04
C THR A 211 -11.96 9.64 -15.57
N ARG A 212 -11.83 10.94 -15.83
CA ARG A 212 -12.82 11.97 -15.47
C ARG A 212 -13.06 12.88 -16.65
N ARG A 213 -14.30 13.32 -16.86
CA ARG A 213 -14.68 14.11 -18.05
C ARG A 213 -15.29 15.44 -17.63
N THR A 214 -14.85 16.53 -18.26
CA THR A 214 -15.47 17.85 -18.10
C THR A 214 -16.79 17.95 -18.86
N ASN A 215 -17.61 18.94 -18.50
CA ASN A 215 -18.79 19.30 -19.29
C ASN A 215 -18.38 19.80 -20.69
N VAL A 216 -19.25 19.62 -21.67
CA VAL A 216 -19.03 20.18 -23.01
C VAL A 216 -19.18 21.70 -22.97
N ARG A 217 -18.23 22.42 -23.56
CA ARG A 217 -18.22 23.88 -23.67
C ARG A 217 -18.02 24.31 -25.11
N THR A 218 -18.64 25.41 -25.50
CA THR A 218 -18.52 25.96 -26.85
C THR A 218 -17.40 27.00 -26.94
N GLY A 219 -16.75 27.07 -28.10
CA GLY A 219 -15.78 28.10 -28.44
C GLY A 219 -14.31 27.64 -28.47
N TYR A 220 -13.46 28.53 -28.99
CA TYR A 220 -12.02 28.33 -29.19
C TYR A 220 -11.18 28.57 -27.92
N ASN A 221 -11.80 29.16 -26.89
CA ASN A 221 -11.21 29.42 -25.57
C ASN A 221 -12.17 28.98 -24.45
N PRO A 222 -12.48 27.67 -24.35
CA PRO A 222 -13.46 27.16 -23.40
C PRO A 222 -12.99 27.32 -21.95
N ASN A 223 -13.93 27.64 -21.06
CA ASN A 223 -13.73 27.61 -19.61
C ASN A 223 -14.63 26.52 -19.00
N TRP A 224 -14.00 25.49 -18.44
CA TRP A 224 -14.70 24.36 -17.84
C TRP A 224 -14.94 24.55 -16.36
N ASN A 225 -13.94 25.08 -15.65
CA ASN A 225 -13.91 25.20 -14.19
C ASN A 225 -14.44 23.94 -13.47
N SER A 226 -14.01 22.78 -13.93
CA SER A 226 -14.49 21.48 -13.44
C SER A 226 -13.44 20.85 -12.54
N THR A 227 -13.83 20.48 -11.32
CA THR A 227 -12.93 19.93 -10.29
C THR A 227 -13.22 18.46 -10.05
N PHE A 228 -12.16 17.65 -9.94
CA PHE A 228 -12.24 16.22 -9.72
C PHE A 228 -11.26 15.79 -8.61
N ASN A 229 -11.70 14.90 -7.73
CA ASN A 229 -10.80 14.17 -6.85
C ASN A 229 -10.26 12.95 -7.60
N MET A 230 -8.96 12.71 -7.49
CA MET A 230 -8.26 11.58 -8.10
C MET A 230 -7.33 10.95 -7.06
N ILE A 231 -7.13 9.64 -7.18
CA ILE A 231 -6.26 8.89 -6.27
C ILE A 231 -5.05 8.40 -7.07
N LEU A 232 -3.87 8.62 -6.49
CA LEU A 232 -2.59 8.13 -6.97
C LEU A 232 -2.18 6.92 -6.13
N HIS A 233 -1.66 5.87 -6.76
CA HIS A 233 -1.30 4.62 -6.09
C HIS A 233 0.20 4.38 -5.95
N ASP A 234 1.04 5.32 -6.39
CA ASP A 234 2.50 5.23 -6.31
C ASP A 234 3.10 6.57 -5.86
N ASN A 235 4.42 6.63 -5.67
CA ASN A 235 5.16 7.85 -5.34
C ASN A 235 5.29 8.82 -6.54
N ALA A 236 4.84 8.44 -7.72
CA ALA A 236 4.88 9.23 -8.95
C ALA A 236 3.69 8.90 -9.84
N GLY A 237 3.23 9.89 -10.60
CA GLY A 237 2.06 9.77 -11.45
C GLY A 237 2.16 10.59 -12.73
N ILE A 238 1.32 10.25 -13.70
CA ILE A 238 1.17 10.98 -14.96
C ILE A 238 -0.31 11.30 -15.13
N LEU A 239 -0.63 12.59 -15.16
CA LEU A 239 -1.94 13.12 -15.54
C LEU A 239 -1.95 13.35 -17.03
N ARG A 240 -2.83 12.66 -17.75
CA ARG A 240 -3.08 12.92 -19.18
C ARG A 240 -4.38 13.67 -19.34
N PHE A 241 -4.38 14.66 -20.21
CA PHE A 241 -5.55 15.45 -20.55
C PHE A 241 -5.82 15.31 -22.03
N HIS A 242 -6.84 14.55 -22.39
CA HIS A 242 -7.27 14.31 -23.76
C HIS A 242 -8.38 15.30 -24.13
N LEU A 243 -8.14 16.10 -25.17
CA LEU A 243 -9.11 17.06 -25.70
C LEU A 243 -9.92 16.41 -26.82
N TYR A 244 -11.24 16.51 -26.72
CA TYR A 244 -12.17 15.97 -27.71
C TYR A 244 -13.11 17.05 -28.25
N GLU A 245 -13.47 16.90 -29.52
CA GLU A 245 -14.52 17.65 -30.21
C GLU A 245 -15.82 16.82 -30.24
N CYS A 246 -16.94 17.46 -29.93
CA CYS A 246 -18.27 16.89 -30.06
C CYS A 246 -18.97 17.52 -31.27
N THR A 247 -19.19 16.71 -32.32
CA THR A 247 -20.00 17.15 -33.45
C THR A 247 -21.49 17.05 -33.06
N PRO A 248 -22.29 18.12 -33.22
CA PRO A 248 -23.73 18.08 -32.95
C PRO A 248 -24.42 16.94 -33.72
N GLY A 249 -25.11 16.05 -33.00
CA GLY A 249 -25.83 14.91 -33.58
C GLY A 249 -25.00 13.63 -33.81
N SER A 250 -23.68 13.65 -33.55
CA SER A 250 -22.82 12.45 -33.58
C SER A 250 -22.71 11.83 -32.18
N VAL A 251 -22.82 10.50 -32.10
CA VAL A 251 -22.53 9.73 -30.87
C VAL A 251 -21.01 9.54 -30.69
N LYS A 252 -20.22 9.79 -31.72
CA LYS A 252 -18.76 9.68 -31.70
C LYS A 252 -18.12 11.05 -31.47
N TYR A 253 -17.19 11.09 -30.52
CA TYR A 253 -16.32 12.22 -30.25
C TYR A 253 -15.04 12.09 -31.08
N ASP A 254 -14.57 13.20 -31.64
CA ASP A 254 -13.33 13.25 -32.39
C ASP A 254 -12.19 13.67 -31.46
N TYR A 255 -11.15 12.84 -31.38
CA TYR A 255 -9.95 13.16 -30.61
C TYR A 255 -9.17 14.27 -31.32
N LEU A 256 -8.87 15.35 -30.59
CA LEU A 256 -8.08 16.47 -31.13
C LEU A 256 -6.60 16.33 -30.77
N THR A 257 -6.29 16.25 -29.48
CA THR A 257 -4.91 16.29 -28.96
C THR A 257 -4.86 15.95 -27.47
N SER A 258 -3.66 15.77 -26.91
CA SER A 258 -3.42 15.48 -25.49
C SER A 258 -2.36 16.39 -24.90
N CYS A 259 -2.29 16.51 -23.58
CA CYS A 259 -1.08 16.96 -22.89
C CYS A 259 -0.89 16.17 -21.59
N GLU A 260 0.34 16.16 -21.08
CA GLU A 260 0.69 15.41 -19.87
C GLU A 260 1.32 16.31 -18.80
N ILE A 261 0.88 16.15 -17.55
CA ILE A 261 1.54 16.69 -16.36
C ILE A 261 2.01 15.51 -15.53
N LYS A 262 3.32 15.45 -15.28
CA LYS A 262 3.93 14.43 -14.44
C LYS A 262 4.11 14.96 -13.03
N MET A 263 4.05 14.07 -12.06
CA MET A 263 4.26 14.41 -10.66
C MET A 263 5.10 13.35 -9.95
N ARG A 264 5.81 13.77 -8.90
CA ARG A 264 6.61 12.88 -8.05
C ARG A 264 6.75 13.43 -6.64
N TYR A 265 6.66 12.54 -5.66
CA TYR A 265 7.03 12.77 -4.27
C TYR A 265 8.53 12.99 -4.11
N SER A 266 8.90 14.00 -3.34
CA SER A 266 10.29 14.25 -2.94
C SER A 266 10.48 13.85 -1.47
N PRO A 267 11.64 13.29 -1.08
CA PRO A 267 11.92 12.87 0.30
C PRO A 267 11.81 13.95 1.39
N ASP A 268 11.74 15.23 1.00
CA ASP A 268 11.48 16.37 1.90
C ASP A 268 9.99 16.73 2.04
N ASP A 269 9.10 15.78 1.78
CA ASP A 269 7.62 15.90 1.81
C ASP A 269 7.02 16.84 0.74
N SER A 270 7.85 17.37 -0.16
CA SER A 270 7.37 18.20 -1.25
C SER A 270 6.96 17.37 -2.48
N THR A 271 6.17 17.98 -3.36
CA THR A 271 5.77 17.36 -4.63
C THR A 271 6.24 18.21 -5.79
N ILE A 272 6.87 17.57 -6.76
CA ILE A 272 7.34 18.22 -7.98
C ILE A 272 6.37 17.88 -9.10
N PHE A 273 5.83 18.89 -9.74
CA PHE A 273 5.04 18.78 -10.96
C PHE A 273 5.88 19.25 -12.15
N TRP A 274 5.85 18.54 -13.27
CA TRP A 274 6.52 18.99 -14.48
C TRP A 274 5.78 18.57 -15.74
N ALA A 275 5.88 19.40 -16.77
CA ALA A 275 5.32 19.19 -18.08
C ALA A 275 6.26 19.74 -19.16
N MET A 276 6.07 19.29 -20.40
CA MET A 276 6.79 19.82 -21.55
C MET A 276 6.12 21.11 -22.00
N GLY A 277 6.89 22.20 -22.01
CA GLY A 277 6.47 23.51 -22.50
C GLY A 277 6.66 23.67 -24.00
N PRO A 278 6.33 24.87 -24.54
CA PRO A 278 6.54 25.19 -25.95
C PRO A 278 8.01 24.98 -26.34
N ASP A 279 8.28 24.54 -27.57
CA ASP A 279 9.63 24.34 -28.11
C ASP A 279 10.53 23.41 -27.26
N SER A 280 9.94 22.38 -26.65
CA SER A 280 10.66 21.40 -25.80
C SER A 280 11.28 21.99 -24.52
N THR A 281 10.81 23.17 -24.10
CA THR A 281 11.11 23.73 -22.77
C THR A 281 10.43 22.91 -21.67
N VAL A 282 10.71 23.23 -20.41
CA VAL A 282 10.06 22.57 -19.27
C VAL A 282 9.37 23.58 -18.39
N ILE A 283 8.15 23.24 -18.05
CA ILE A 283 7.33 23.91 -17.05
C ILE A 283 7.38 23.01 -15.83
N ALA A 284 7.97 23.49 -14.74
CA ALA A 284 8.09 22.73 -13.51
C ALA A 284 7.71 23.61 -12.32
N GLU A 285 6.93 23.03 -11.42
CA GLU A 285 6.44 23.68 -10.22
C GLU A 285 6.68 22.78 -9.00
N ARG A 286 6.87 23.40 -7.83
CA ARG A 286 7.10 22.69 -6.58
C ARG A 286 6.06 23.07 -5.53
N ALA A 287 5.28 22.08 -5.13
CA ALA A 287 4.41 22.17 -3.96
C ALA A 287 5.20 21.77 -2.72
N GLU A 288 5.60 22.76 -1.93
CA GLU A 288 6.39 22.55 -0.70
C GLU A 288 5.59 21.86 0.40
N LEU A 289 4.27 22.04 0.41
CA LEU A 289 3.34 21.49 1.39
C LEU A 289 2.10 20.95 0.70
N CYS A 290 1.49 19.93 1.30
CA CYS A 290 0.14 19.49 0.93
C CYS A 290 -0.87 20.63 1.15
N GLY A 291 -1.87 20.70 0.27
CA GLY A 291 -2.85 21.78 0.20
C GLY A 291 -2.41 22.99 -0.63
N LYS A 292 -1.13 23.11 -1.00
CA LYS A 292 -0.66 24.20 -1.87
C LYS A 292 -1.25 24.05 -3.28
N GLU A 293 -1.89 25.11 -3.74
CA GLU A 293 -2.45 25.18 -5.07
C GLU A 293 -1.35 25.45 -6.10
N THR A 294 -1.26 24.58 -7.11
CA THR A 294 -0.28 24.70 -8.19
C THR A 294 -1.02 24.86 -9.51
N GLU A 295 -0.99 26.06 -10.08
CA GLU A 295 -1.55 26.34 -11.41
C GLU A 295 -0.47 26.13 -12.48
N MET A 296 -0.78 25.33 -13.50
CA MET A 296 0.11 25.03 -14.61
C MET A 296 -0.61 25.28 -15.92
N THR A 297 0.06 25.95 -16.86
CA THR A 297 -0.43 26.07 -18.24
C THR A 297 0.48 25.26 -19.16
N VAL A 298 -0.07 24.26 -19.82
CA VAL A 298 0.68 23.26 -20.60
C VAL A 298 0.21 23.28 -22.05
N PRO A 299 1.10 23.37 -23.04
CA PRO A 299 0.73 23.27 -24.44
C PRO A 299 0.22 21.86 -24.78
N PHE A 300 -0.73 21.79 -25.71
CA PHE A 300 -1.15 20.52 -26.29
C PHE A 300 -0.07 19.92 -27.20
N GLU A 301 -0.04 18.59 -27.29
CA GLU A 301 0.87 17.84 -28.14
C GLU A 301 0.56 18.11 -29.62
N GLY A 302 1.48 18.79 -30.29
CA GLY A 302 1.43 19.13 -31.70
C GLY A 302 1.62 20.62 -31.95
N VAL A 303 1.76 20.99 -33.22
CA VAL A 303 2.11 22.37 -33.60
C VAL A 303 0.85 23.25 -33.59
N ASN A 304 0.85 24.33 -32.80
CA ASN A 304 -0.20 25.36 -32.74
C ASN A 304 -1.60 24.87 -32.29
N LEU A 305 -1.68 23.83 -31.45
CA LEU A 305 -2.95 23.26 -30.98
C LEU A 305 -3.51 23.91 -29.70
N GLY A 306 -2.91 25.01 -29.26
CA GLY A 306 -3.30 25.72 -28.06
C GLY A 306 -2.67 25.17 -26.78
N GLU A 307 -3.18 25.60 -25.65
CA GLU A 307 -2.65 25.26 -24.33
C GLU A 307 -3.77 25.16 -23.30
N LEU A 308 -3.58 24.28 -22.33
CA LEU A 308 -4.51 23.94 -21.25
C LEU A 308 -4.00 24.50 -19.92
N THR A 309 -4.85 25.23 -19.21
CA THR A 309 -4.57 25.70 -17.86
C THR A 309 -5.30 24.81 -16.85
N VAL A 310 -4.52 24.20 -15.95
CA VAL A 310 -4.99 23.27 -14.92
C VAL A 310 -4.46 23.72 -13.56
N LYS A 311 -5.29 23.60 -12.55
CA LYS A 311 -4.91 23.78 -11.15
C LYS A 311 -4.89 22.43 -10.45
N VAL A 312 -3.74 22.07 -9.89
CA VAL A 312 -3.51 20.80 -9.19
C VAL A 312 -3.27 21.10 -7.71
N VAL A 313 -3.98 20.40 -6.83
CA VAL A 313 -3.82 20.47 -5.39
C VAL A 313 -3.61 19.07 -4.86
N LEU A 314 -2.44 18.78 -4.32
CA LEU A 314 -2.24 17.55 -3.57
C LEU A 314 -2.83 17.73 -2.17
N LYS A 315 -3.82 16.93 -1.80
CA LYS A 315 -4.46 17.01 -0.48
C LYS A 315 -3.64 16.30 0.59
N GLU A 316 -3.11 15.12 0.27
CA GLU A 316 -2.36 14.28 1.19
C GLU A 316 -1.52 13.22 0.44
N TRP A 317 -0.36 12.88 0.99
CA TRP A 317 0.40 11.67 0.67
C TRP A 317 0.08 10.57 1.69
N HIS A 318 0.15 9.34 1.22
CA HIS A 318 0.04 8.13 2.02
C HIS A 318 1.41 7.46 2.06
N PHE A 319 1.86 7.10 3.26
CA PHE A 319 3.17 6.49 3.48
C PHE A 319 3.05 5.04 3.92
N ALA A 320 4.09 4.23 3.66
CA ALA A 320 4.10 2.80 3.98
C ALA A 320 4.03 2.51 5.50
N ASP A 321 4.43 3.46 6.35
CA ASP A 321 4.29 3.39 7.81
C ASP A 321 2.87 3.71 8.30
N GLY A 322 2.00 4.14 7.37
CA GLY A 322 0.63 4.55 7.62
C GLY A 322 0.44 5.97 8.13
N SER A 323 1.51 6.76 8.15
CA SER A 323 1.40 8.19 8.33
C SER A 323 0.80 8.88 7.09
N HIS A 324 0.26 10.07 7.31
CA HIS A 324 -0.16 10.99 6.26
C HIS A 324 0.66 12.27 6.38
N SER A 325 0.90 12.96 5.26
CA SER A 325 1.52 14.28 5.28
C SER A 325 0.54 15.27 5.90
N LEU A 326 0.70 15.53 7.20
CA LEU A 326 -0.15 16.44 7.96
C LEU A 326 0.18 17.89 7.57
N THR A 327 -0.85 18.67 7.26
CA THR A 327 -0.78 20.12 7.36
C THR A 327 -0.54 20.49 8.83
N SER A 328 0.62 21.08 9.12
CA SER A 328 1.11 21.56 10.43
C SER A 328 1.79 20.54 11.35
N PHE A 329 2.88 21.03 11.96
CA PHE A 329 3.94 20.35 12.70
C PHE A 329 3.48 19.31 13.72
N ASN A 330 4.07 18.11 13.63
CA ASN A 330 4.46 17.30 14.78
C ASN A 330 5.61 16.37 14.37
N LEU A 331 6.82 16.66 14.87
CA LEU A 331 7.91 15.69 14.88
C LEU A 331 7.55 14.61 15.91
N SER A 332 7.37 13.38 15.45
CA SER A 332 7.56 12.21 16.29
C SER A 332 8.69 11.36 15.71
N THR A 333 9.63 11.09 16.59
CA THR A 333 10.98 10.58 16.41
C THR A 333 11.03 9.18 15.79
N GLN A 334 12.12 9.00 15.07
CA GLN A 334 12.60 7.91 14.24
C GLN A 334 12.82 6.52 14.89
N ASN A 335 12.84 5.53 13.99
CA ASN A 335 13.70 4.32 13.89
C ASN A 335 13.26 2.99 14.54
N SER A 336 13.05 1.98 13.69
CA SER A 336 14.08 0.96 13.43
C SER A 336 13.80 0.21 12.12
N LEU A 337 14.80 0.22 11.22
CA LEU A 337 14.90 -0.63 10.05
C LEU A 337 15.14 -2.08 10.49
N ASP A 338 14.39 -3.02 9.91
CA ASP A 338 14.93 -4.33 9.61
C ASP A 338 14.31 -4.84 8.31
N GLU A 339 15.16 -4.88 7.29
CA GLU A 339 14.90 -5.41 5.97
C GLU A 339 15.07 -6.93 6.05
N ALA A 340 13.96 -7.63 6.32
CA ALA A 340 13.90 -9.08 6.20
C ALA A 340 12.94 -9.48 5.07
N SER A 341 13.48 -10.25 4.14
CA SER A 341 12.76 -10.98 3.09
C SER A 341 11.56 -11.76 3.65
N ILE A 342 10.34 -11.44 3.22
CA ILE A 342 9.13 -12.19 3.59
C ILE A 342 8.53 -12.85 2.35
N SER A 343 8.75 -14.15 2.25
CA SER A 343 7.81 -15.07 1.62
C SER A 343 6.52 -15.09 2.46
N LEU A 344 5.36 -14.99 1.79
CA LEU A 344 4.03 -14.90 2.39
C LEU A 344 3.82 -15.81 3.60
N SER A 345 3.57 -15.20 4.76
CA SER A 345 2.71 -15.77 5.80
C SER A 345 2.03 -14.63 6.58
N LYS A 346 0.76 -14.84 6.95
CA LYS A 346 -0.21 -13.84 7.44
C LYS A 346 0.38 -12.94 8.54
N THR A 347 0.18 -11.62 8.43
CA THR A 347 0.69 -10.60 9.37
C THR A 347 0.04 -10.65 10.76
N GLY A 348 -0.96 -11.52 10.98
CA GLY A 348 -1.71 -11.60 12.24
C GLY A 348 -2.73 -10.48 12.44
N ARG A 349 -2.86 -9.54 11.51
CA ARG A 349 -3.86 -8.45 11.54
C ARG A 349 -5.06 -8.79 10.66
N LYS A 350 -6.21 -8.25 11.02
CA LYS A 350 -7.42 -8.23 10.19
C LYS A 350 -7.66 -6.84 9.64
N ILE A 351 -7.92 -6.76 8.35
CA ILE A 351 -8.38 -5.52 7.71
C ILE A 351 -9.91 -5.51 7.74
N CYS A 352 -10.44 -4.50 8.41
CA CYS A 352 -11.86 -4.24 8.51
C CYS A 352 -12.24 -3.13 7.53
N VAL A 353 -12.99 -3.48 6.50
CA VAL A 353 -13.47 -2.56 5.47
C VAL A 353 -14.97 -2.35 5.65
N THR A 354 -15.38 -1.13 5.96
CA THR A 354 -16.79 -0.73 6.00
C THR A 354 -17.12 0.01 4.72
N VAL A 355 -18.01 -0.56 3.91
CA VAL A 355 -18.60 0.11 2.75
C VAL A 355 -19.75 0.97 3.27
N VAL A 356 -19.55 2.29 3.33
CA VAL A 356 -20.49 3.25 3.92
C VAL A 356 -21.59 3.57 2.93
N GLU A 357 -21.23 4.29 1.86
CA GLU A 357 -22.17 4.80 0.86
C GLU A 357 -21.50 4.96 -0.51
N GLY A 358 -22.33 5.07 -1.54
CA GLY A 358 -21.95 5.51 -2.87
C GLY A 358 -22.63 6.84 -3.18
N LYS A 359 -21.93 7.70 -3.91
CA LYS A 359 -22.42 9.03 -4.31
C LYS A 359 -22.35 9.17 -5.82
N ASP A 360 -23.39 9.74 -6.43
CA ASP A 360 -23.48 10.04 -7.87
C ASP A 360 -23.13 8.86 -8.79
N LEU A 361 -23.52 7.64 -8.38
CA LEU A 361 -23.34 6.43 -9.16
C LEU A 361 -24.19 6.48 -10.44
N ILE A 362 -23.62 6.04 -11.55
CA ILE A 362 -24.34 5.94 -12.82
C ILE A 362 -25.35 4.80 -12.72
N VAL A 363 -26.63 5.15 -12.66
CA VAL A 363 -27.73 4.19 -12.73
C VAL A 363 -28.36 4.30 -14.11
N LYS A 364 -28.44 3.18 -14.85
CA LYS A 364 -29.12 3.14 -16.15
C LYS A 364 -30.61 2.93 -15.92
N ASP A 365 -31.44 3.71 -16.60
CA ASP A 365 -32.90 3.59 -16.55
C ASP A 365 -33.34 2.29 -17.24
N LYS A 366 -33.45 1.20 -16.46
CA LYS A 366 -34.15 -0.01 -16.88
C LYS A 366 -35.10 -0.47 -15.80
N ILE A 367 -36.30 -0.83 -16.22
CA ILE A 367 -37.41 -1.26 -15.37
C ILE A 367 -37.08 -2.62 -14.76
N GLY A 368 -36.58 -2.60 -13.52
CA GLY A 368 -36.24 -3.77 -12.71
C GLY A 368 -35.72 -3.33 -11.34
N LYS A 369 -36.47 -3.61 -10.27
CA LYS A 369 -36.34 -3.05 -8.91
C LYS A 369 -35.11 -3.49 -8.10
N SER A 370 -33.97 -3.76 -8.72
CA SER A 370 -32.75 -4.13 -8.00
C SER A 370 -31.72 -3.02 -8.15
N GLY A 371 -31.26 -2.45 -7.04
CA GLY A 371 -30.30 -1.35 -7.01
C GLY A 371 -28.84 -1.81 -7.08
N PRO A 372 -27.90 -0.91 -6.79
CA PRO A 372 -26.47 -1.22 -6.86
C PRO A 372 -26.01 -2.03 -5.63
N TYR A 373 -24.97 -2.84 -5.85
CA TYR A 373 -24.22 -3.54 -4.80
C TYR A 373 -22.71 -3.51 -5.10
N VAL A 374 -21.89 -3.74 -4.07
CA VAL A 374 -20.43 -3.66 -4.14
C VAL A 374 -19.81 -5.03 -3.82
N LYS A 375 -18.90 -5.48 -4.69
CA LYS A 375 -18.02 -6.65 -4.48
C LYS A 375 -16.61 -6.16 -4.15
N LEU A 376 -16.07 -6.65 -3.04
CA LEU A 376 -14.71 -6.43 -2.56
C LEU A 376 -13.87 -7.67 -2.84
N TYR A 377 -12.64 -7.46 -3.31
CA TYR A 377 -11.66 -8.49 -3.58
C TYR A 377 -10.33 -8.10 -2.93
N TYR A 378 -9.77 -9.00 -2.13
CA TYR A 378 -8.46 -8.83 -1.51
C TYR A 378 -7.73 -10.18 -1.54
N GLY A 379 -6.62 -10.26 -2.28
CA GLY A 379 -6.01 -11.51 -2.70
C GLY A 379 -7.02 -12.48 -3.33
N LYS A 380 -7.15 -13.65 -2.71
CA LYS A 380 -8.11 -14.69 -3.14
C LYS A 380 -9.49 -14.55 -2.49
N ALA A 381 -9.63 -13.70 -1.47
CA ALA A 381 -10.88 -13.52 -0.76
C ALA A 381 -11.80 -12.55 -1.52
N SER A 382 -13.09 -12.86 -1.57
CA SER A 382 -14.10 -11.95 -2.11
C SER A 382 -15.33 -11.89 -1.21
N LYS A 383 -15.88 -10.69 -1.02
CA LYS A 383 -17.07 -10.43 -0.20
C LYS A 383 -17.97 -9.42 -0.93
N ARG A 384 -19.29 -9.45 -0.69
CA ARG A 384 -20.24 -8.53 -1.35
C ARG A 384 -21.26 -7.93 -0.39
N THR A 385 -21.69 -6.70 -0.66
CA THR A 385 -22.82 -6.06 0.03
C THR A 385 -24.15 -6.66 -0.42
N LYS A 386 -25.21 -6.38 0.35
CA LYS A 386 -26.58 -6.62 -0.09
C LYS A 386 -26.96 -5.56 -1.12
N THR A 387 -27.80 -5.95 -2.07
CA THR A 387 -28.45 -5.05 -3.01
C THR A 387 -29.35 -4.08 -2.26
N VAL A 388 -29.22 -2.79 -2.55
CA VAL A 388 -30.06 -1.73 -1.98
C VAL A 388 -31.16 -1.39 -2.98
N SER A 389 -32.18 -0.63 -2.56
CA SER A 389 -33.15 -0.03 -3.49
C SER A 389 -32.45 0.77 -4.59
N TYR A 390 -33.08 0.86 -5.75
CA TYR A 390 -32.59 1.61 -6.90
C TYR A 390 -32.36 3.09 -6.54
N THR A 391 -31.09 3.51 -6.45
CA THR A 391 -30.68 4.90 -6.18
C THR A 391 -29.26 5.15 -6.69
N SER A 392 -28.97 6.38 -7.12
CA SER A 392 -27.62 6.85 -7.45
C SER A 392 -26.76 7.14 -6.20
N ASN A 393 -27.39 7.19 -5.03
CA ASN A 393 -26.73 7.46 -3.75
C ASN A 393 -27.06 6.35 -2.72
N PRO A 394 -26.60 5.10 -2.93
CA PRO A 394 -26.90 3.98 -2.04
C PRO A 394 -26.11 4.06 -0.73
N VAL A 395 -26.76 3.70 0.38
CA VAL A 395 -26.10 3.56 1.68
C VAL A 395 -26.11 2.08 2.07
N TRP A 396 -24.92 1.49 2.24
CA TRP A 396 -24.78 0.07 2.61
C TRP A 396 -24.42 -0.13 4.08
N ASN A 397 -23.57 0.75 4.65
CA ASN A 397 -23.04 0.65 6.01
C ASN A 397 -22.65 -0.77 6.44
N ARG A 398 -21.93 -1.48 5.56
CA ARG A 398 -21.61 -2.89 5.76
C ARG A 398 -20.12 -3.11 5.98
N LYS A 399 -19.80 -3.70 7.13
CA LYS A 399 -18.44 -4.08 7.54
C LYS A 399 -18.08 -5.48 7.03
N PHE A 400 -16.87 -5.61 6.49
CA PHE A 400 -16.26 -6.83 6.01
C PHE A 400 -14.86 -6.99 6.61
N GLU A 401 -14.47 -8.23 6.86
CA GLU A 401 -13.17 -8.56 7.43
C GLU A 401 -12.33 -9.34 6.42
N PHE A 402 -11.05 -9.02 6.33
CA PHE A 402 -10.07 -9.76 5.53
C PHE A 402 -8.85 -10.06 6.38
N ASP A 403 -8.26 -11.25 6.22
CA ASP A 403 -6.93 -11.51 6.76
C ASP A 403 -5.93 -10.66 5.95
N GLU A 404 -5.11 -9.84 6.60
CA GLU A 404 -4.10 -9.03 5.89
C GLU A 404 -3.09 -9.95 5.18
N ILE A 405 -2.85 -9.65 3.90
CA ILE A 405 -1.92 -10.36 3.03
C ILE A 405 -0.74 -9.40 2.83
N GLY A 406 0.43 -9.78 3.33
CA GLY A 406 1.64 -8.97 3.17
C GLY A 406 2.02 -8.75 1.70
N GLY A 407 2.74 -7.66 1.41
CA GLY A 407 3.28 -7.37 0.06
C GLY A 407 2.56 -6.26 -0.72
N GLY A 408 1.84 -5.36 -0.05
CA GLY A 408 1.26 -4.17 -0.70
C GLY A 408 0.11 -4.48 -1.67
N GLU A 409 -0.69 -5.51 -1.40
CA GLU A 409 -1.84 -5.81 -2.25
C GLU A 409 -2.95 -4.75 -2.13
N TYR A 410 -3.56 -4.44 -3.27
CA TYR A 410 -4.69 -3.51 -3.37
C TYR A 410 -6.03 -4.20 -3.05
N LEU A 411 -6.89 -3.52 -2.29
CA LEU A 411 -8.32 -3.85 -2.24
C LEU A 411 -8.96 -3.45 -3.57
N LYS A 412 -9.40 -4.44 -4.34
CA LYS A 412 -10.15 -4.22 -5.59
C LYS A 412 -11.64 -4.20 -5.29
N ILE A 413 -12.31 -3.17 -5.76
CA ILE A 413 -13.73 -2.92 -5.55
C ILE A 413 -14.42 -2.93 -6.90
N LYS A 414 -15.57 -3.59 -7.00
CA LYS A 414 -16.42 -3.54 -8.19
C LYS A 414 -17.86 -3.29 -7.80
N CYS A 415 -18.41 -2.18 -8.27
CA CYS A 415 -19.81 -1.85 -8.14
C CYS A 415 -20.58 -2.45 -9.32
N HIS A 416 -21.69 -3.12 -9.04
CA HIS A 416 -22.56 -3.71 -10.05
C HIS A 416 -24.02 -3.37 -9.76
N GLN A 417 -24.81 -3.36 -10.82
CA GLN A 417 -26.27 -3.36 -10.75
C GLN A 417 -26.74 -4.80 -10.93
N GLU A 418 -27.56 -5.28 -9.99
CA GLU A 418 -28.16 -6.62 -10.13
C GLU A 418 -29.27 -6.56 -11.20
N GLU A 419 -29.10 -7.30 -12.29
CA GLU A 419 -30.09 -7.43 -13.37
C GLU A 419 -30.49 -8.90 -13.56
N THR A 420 -31.71 -9.14 -14.04
CA THR A 420 -32.27 -10.48 -14.22
C THR A 420 -31.48 -11.36 -15.20
N PHE A 421 -30.69 -10.77 -16.11
CA PHE A 421 -29.98 -11.48 -17.18
C PHE A 421 -28.46 -11.31 -17.16
N GLY A 422 -27.90 -10.96 -16.00
CA GLY A 422 -26.46 -10.81 -15.78
C GLY A 422 -26.10 -9.42 -15.28
N ASP A 423 -25.33 -9.37 -14.20
CA ASP A 423 -24.99 -8.12 -13.50
C ASP A 423 -24.24 -7.14 -14.41
N GLU A 424 -24.74 -5.90 -14.49
CA GLU A 424 -24.10 -4.83 -15.24
C GLU A 424 -23.05 -4.12 -14.35
N SER A 425 -21.84 -3.94 -14.85
CA SER A 425 -20.76 -3.25 -14.10
C SER A 425 -21.03 -1.75 -14.06
N VAL A 426 -21.20 -1.21 -12.86
CA VAL A 426 -21.41 0.23 -12.59
C VAL A 426 -20.08 0.97 -12.43
N GLY A 427 -18.99 0.27 -12.09
CA GLY A 427 -17.64 0.83 -12.01
C GLY A 427 -16.70 -0.02 -11.18
N SER A 428 -15.40 0.22 -11.28
CA SER A 428 -14.37 -0.42 -10.43
C SER A 428 -13.59 0.61 -9.65
N ALA A 429 -12.91 0.19 -8.59
CA ALA A 429 -11.98 1.04 -7.85
C ALA A 429 -10.90 0.18 -7.20
N ARG A 430 -9.78 0.80 -6.85
CA ARG A 430 -8.69 0.17 -6.12
C ARG A 430 -8.26 1.05 -4.95
N VAL A 431 -7.82 0.41 -3.88
CA VAL A 431 -7.32 1.10 -2.68
C VAL A 431 -6.08 0.40 -2.21
N ASN A 432 -5.01 1.16 -2.00
CA ASN A 432 -3.82 0.62 -1.35
C ASN A 432 -4.10 0.45 0.15
N LEU A 433 -3.84 -0.74 0.67
CA LEU A 433 -4.01 -1.08 2.09
C LEU A 433 -2.66 -1.06 2.85
N GLU A 434 -1.55 -0.79 2.18
CA GLU A 434 -0.25 -0.58 2.82
C GLU A 434 -0.29 0.68 3.69
N GLY A 435 0.40 0.66 4.83
CA GLY A 435 0.38 1.75 5.79
C GLY A 435 -0.97 1.92 6.50
N LEU A 436 -1.58 0.84 6.97
CA LEU A 436 -2.67 0.97 7.94
C LEU A 436 -2.10 0.90 9.36
N ILE A 437 -2.34 1.95 10.14
CA ILE A 437 -2.02 1.98 11.58
C ILE A 437 -3.10 1.21 12.34
N GLU A 438 -2.70 0.33 13.25
CA GLU A 438 -3.62 -0.50 14.02
C GLU A 438 -4.55 0.35 14.91
N GLY A 439 -5.84 0.07 14.86
CA GLY A 439 -6.89 0.79 15.61
C GLY A 439 -7.28 2.16 15.04
N LEU A 440 -6.54 2.69 14.05
CA LEU A 440 -6.90 3.93 13.37
C LEU A 440 -7.86 3.65 12.21
N LYS A 441 -8.97 4.40 12.16
CA LYS A 441 -9.93 4.34 11.06
C LYS A 441 -9.55 5.33 9.98
N ARG A 442 -9.33 4.83 8.77
CA ARG A 442 -9.07 5.59 7.56
C ARG A 442 -10.36 5.74 6.76
N ASP A 443 -10.94 6.95 6.73
CA ASP A 443 -12.14 7.28 5.95
C ASP A 443 -11.71 7.85 4.59
N VAL A 444 -12.06 7.15 3.51
CA VAL A 444 -11.61 7.48 2.14
C VAL A 444 -12.79 7.53 1.19
N ASN A 445 -12.87 8.61 0.41
CA ASN A 445 -13.77 8.71 -0.72
C ASN A 445 -13.02 8.33 -2.00
N ILE A 446 -13.42 7.21 -2.60
CA ILE A 446 -12.74 6.61 -3.75
C ILE A 446 -13.61 6.78 -4.99
N PRO A 447 -13.13 7.50 -6.00
CA PRO A 447 -13.93 7.80 -7.16
C PRO A 447 -13.81 6.60 -8.13
N LEU A 448 -14.91 6.16 -8.75
CA LEU A 448 -14.97 4.94 -9.57
C LEU A 448 -14.27 5.11 -10.93
N GLU A 449 -13.50 4.11 -11.33
CA GLU A 449 -12.77 3.96 -12.59
C GLU A 449 -13.71 3.63 -13.76
N LYS A 450 -13.32 4.06 -14.96
CA LYS A 450 -13.98 3.75 -16.24
C LYS A 450 -15.44 4.19 -16.33
N VAL A 451 -15.85 5.13 -15.47
CA VAL A 451 -17.18 5.73 -15.46
C VAL A 451 -17.08 7.25 -15.32
N SER A 452 -18.04 7.96 -15.92
CA SER A 452 -18.05 9.42 -15.95
C SER A 452 -18.37 10.07 -14.60
N SER A 453 -18.98 9.32 -13.66
CA SER A 453 -19.35 9.78 -12.33
C SER A 453 -19.48 8.60 -11.37
N GLY A 454 -19.30 8.86 -10.07
CA GLY A 454 -19.48 7.89 -9.01
C GLY A 454 -18.32 7.91 -8.03
N GLU A 455 -18.63 8.03 -6.74
CA GLU A 455 -17.68 7.91 -5.63
C GLU A 455 -18.19 6.88 -4.62
N LEU A 456 -17.27 6.17 -3.96
CA LEU A 456 -17.56 5.24 -2.87
C LEU A 456 -16.83 5.70 -1.62
N ARG A 457 -17.56 5.83 -0.52
CA ARG A 457 -16.98 6.12 0.79
C ARG A 457 -16.71 4.81 1.54
N LEU A 458 -15.45 4.59 1.89
CA LEU A 458 -15.01 3.43 2.65
C LEU A 458 -14.35 3.87 3.97
N GLN A 459 -14.59 3.13 5.03
CA GLN A 459 -13.83 3.22 6.27
C GLN A 459 -13.00 1.95 6.46
N ILE A 460 -11.69 2.09 6.49
CA ILE A 460 -10.73 0.99 6.53
C ILE A 460 -9.97 1.05 7.86
N GLU A 461 -9.86 -0.07 8.54
CA GLU A 461 -9.24 -0.16 9.86
C GLU A 461 -8.44 -1.47 9.94
N ALA A 462 -7.16 -1.40 10.30
CA ALA A 462 -6.38 -2.60 10.63
C ALA A 462 -6.56 -2.88 12.13
N VAL A 463 -7.01 -4.08 12.48
CA VAL A 463 -7.24 -4.44 13.88
C VAL A 463 -6.60 -5.79 14.19
N ARG A 464 -5.98 -5.88 15.37
CA ARG A 464 -5.43 -7.15 15.85
C ARG A 464 -6.58 -8.06 16.23
N VAL A 465 -6.40 -9.36 16.04
CA VAL A 465 -7.46 -10.37 16.27
C VAL A 465 -7.99 -10.35 17.72
N GLN A 466 -7.28 -9.74 18.66
CA GLN A 466 -7.63 -9.65 20.09
C GLN A 466 -8.69 -8.56 20.41
N ASP A 467 -8.85 -7.51 19.60
CA ASP A 467 -9.70 -6.34 19.96
C ASP A 467 -11.16 -6.43 19.48
N PHE A 468 -11.54 -7.47 18.72
CA PHE A 468 -12.84 -7.51 18.01
C PHE A 468 -13.99 -8.25 18.71
N GLU A 469 -13.71 -9.05 19.75
CA GLU A 469 -14.78 -9.75 20.47
C GLU A 469 -15.46 -8.87 21.53
N GLY A 470 -14.96 -7.66 21.79
CA GLY A 470 -15.49 -6.74 22.82
C GLY A 470 -16.67 -5.85 22.42
N SER A 471 -17.13 -5.81 21.16
CA SER A 471 -18.12 -4.81 20.72
C SER A 471 -19.52 -5.34 20.37
N LYS A 472 -19.84 -6.60 20.65
CA LYS A 472 -21.20 -7.14 20.49
C LYS A 472 -21.61 -7.95 21.71
N ASN A 473 -21.97 -7.26 22.79
CA ASN A 473 -23.12 -7.57 23.65
C ASN A 473 -23.08 -6.65 24.88
N SER A 474 -23.92 -5.62 24.86
CA SER A 474 -24.22 -4.82 26.04
C SER A 474 -25.21 -5.58 26.93
N HIS A 475 -24.71 -6.44 27.82
CA HIS A 475 -25.43 -6.81 29.06
C HIS A 475 -24.42 -7.18 30.17
N ALA A 476 -24.32 -6.28 31.15
CA ALA A 476 -24.00 -6.48 32.57
C ALA A 476 -22.87 -7.47 32.98
N SER A 477 -21.71 -6.89 33.31
CA SER A 477 -20.86 -7.16 34.49
C SER A 477 -20.44 -8.61 34.83
N SER A 478 -19.14 -8.90 34.70
CA SER A 478 -18.18 -9.14 35.82
C SER A 478 -17.02 -10.05 35.40
N GLY A 479 -15.80 -9.51 35.30
CA GLY A 479 -14.57 -10.31 35.21
C GLY A 479 -13.48 -9.68 34.36
N ASP A 480 -12.66 -8.79 34.96
CA ASP A 480 -11.40 -8.34 34.33
C ASP A 480 -10.36 -9.46 34.46
N GLY A 481 -10.53 -10.56 33.72
CA GLY A 481 -9.67 -11.74 33.77
C GLY A 481 -9.80 -12.61 32.53
N TRP A 482 -8.88 -13.54 32.35
CA TRP A 482 -8.87 -14.49 31.23
C TRP A 482 -8.61 -15.91 31.72
N ILE A 483 -9.24 -16.88 31.07
CA ILE A 483 -9.05 -18.30 31.30
C ILE A 483 -8.09 -18.82 30.24
N GLU A 484 -6.97 -19.37 30.69
CA GLU A 484 -6.03 -20.11 29.86
C GLU A 484 -6.32 -21.60 30.04
N LEU A 485 -6.75 -22.27 28.98
CA LEU A 485 -6.98 -23.71 28.92
C LEU A 485 -5.92 -24.35 28.03
N VAL A 486 -5.09 -25.23 28.59
CA VAL A 486 -4.17 -26.09 27.85
C VAL A 486 -4.79 -27.47 27.70
N LEU A 487 -5.09 -27.87 26.47
CA LEU A 487 -5.52 -29.23 26.13
C LEU A 487 -4.27 -30.07 25.85
N ILE A 488 -3.90 -30.95 26.79
CA ILE A 488 -2.63 -31.69 26.74
C ILE A 488 -2.81 -32.95 25.91
N GLU A 489 -3.58 -33.90 26.42
CA GLU A 489 -3.81 -35.20 25.80
C GLU A 489 -5.15 -35.80 26.21
N ALA A 490 -5.56 -36.89 25.56
CA ALA A 490 -6.63 -37.76 26.03
C ALA A 490 -6.17 -39.21 25.96
N ARG A 491 -6.79 -40.09 26.75
CA ARG A 491 -6.50 -41.53 26.77
C ARG A 491 -7.76 -42.37 26.76
N ASP A 492 -7.61 -43.60 26.27
CA ASP A 492 -8.66 -44.62 26.23
C ASP A 492 -9.97 -44.17 25.56
N LEU A 493 -9.87 -43.33 24.52
CA LEU A 493 -11.04 -42.86 23.77
C LEU A 493 -11.80 -44.01 23.10
N VAL A 494 -13.10 -43.80 22.84
CA VAL A 494 -13.92 -44.77 22.11
C VAL A 494 -13.50 -44.82 20.64
N ALA A 495 -13.25 -46.01 20.12
CA ALA A 495 -13.02 -46.23 18.69
C ALA A 495 -14.32 -46.00 17.89
N ALA A 496 -14.41 -44.83 17.25
CA ALA A 496 -15.50 -44.47 16.36
C ALA A 496 -15.36 -45.06 14.93
N ASP A 497 -14.14 -45.42 14.50
CA ASP A 497 -13.89 -45.96 13.16
C ASP A 497 -13.98 -47.49 13.10
N LEU A 498 -14.39 -48.00 11.92
CA LEU A 498 -14.39 -49.43 11.55
C LEU A 498 -13.02 -50.13 11.73
N GLY A 499 -11.93 -49.35 11.80
CA GLY A 499 -10.56 -49.84 12.00
C GLY A 499 -10.11 -49.95 13.46
N GLY A 500 -10.98 -49.65 14.44
CA GLY A 500 -10.62 -49.68 15.86
C GLY A 500 -9.83 -48.46 16.35
N THR A 501 -9.81 -47.37 15.57
CA THR A 501 -9.19 -46.09 15.92
C THR A 501 -10.19 -44.93 15.82
N SER A 502 -9.73 -43.70 16.02
CA SER A 502 -10.49 -42.46 15.76
C SER A 502 -9.54 -41.38 15.27
N ASP A 503 -10.11 -40.32 14.68
CA ASP A 503 -9.42 -39.09 14.31
C ASP A 503 -9.85 -37.94 15.27
N PRO A 504 -9.51 -38.02 16.57
CA PRO A 504 -10.10 -37.15 17.59
C PRO A 504 -9.62 -35.69 17.51
N TYR A 505 -10.56 -34.78 17.72
CA TYR A 505 -10.33 -33.35 17.99
C TYR A 505 -11.33 -32.85 19.04
N VAL A 506 -10.97 -31.80 19.76
CA VAL A 506 -11.80 -31.23 20.84
C VAL A 506 -12.40 -29.93 20.36
N ARG A 507 -13.72 -29.75 20.49
CA ARG A 507 -14.39 -28.45 20.36
C ARG A 507 -14.67 -27.90 21.76
N VAL A 508 -14.12 -26.74 22.04
CA VAL A 508 -14.32 -26.01 23.28
C VAL A 508 -15.43 -24.98 23.08
N HIS A 509 -16.44 -25.04 23.93
CA HIS A 509 -17.50 -24.04 24.02
C HIS A 509 -17.36 -23.28 25.34
N TYR A 510 -17.30 -21.97 25.26
CA TYR A 510 -17.24 -21.08 26.41
C TYR A 510 -18.17 -19.89 26.14
N GLY A 511 -19.37 -19.91 26.73
CA GLY A 511 -20.43 -18.97 26.37
C GLY A 511 -20.76 -19.04 24.87
N ASP A 512 -20.64 -17.91 24.18
CA ASP A 512 -20.83 -17.81 22.72
C ASP A 512 -19.59 -18.19 21.90
N LEU A 513 -18.42 -18.37 22.54
CA LEU A 513 -17.14 -18.65 21.89
C LEU A 513 -16.99 -20.15 21.61
N LYS A 514 -16.55 -20.48 20.39
CA LYS A 514 -16.28 -21.85 19.95
C LYS A 514 -14.90 -21.95 19.34
N ARG A 515 -14.02 -22.78 19.92
CA ARG A 515 -12.68 -23.07 19.38
C ARG A 515 -12.48 -24.57 19.21
N SER A 516 -11.54 -25.00 18.38
CA SER A 516 -11.26 -26.42 18.17
C SER A 516 -9.77 -26.72 18.09
N THR A 517 -9.38 -27.92 18.55
CA THR A 517 -7.99 -28.38 18.43
C THR A 517 -7.66 -28.90 17.04
N LYS A 518 -6.37 -29.14 16.79
CA LYS A 518 -5.91 -29.92 15.64
C LYS A 518 -6.47 -31.34 15.70
N ILE A 519 -6.76 -31.90 14.53
CA ILE A 519 -7.19 -33.29 14.39
C ILE A 519 -5.96 -34.20 14.51
N MET A 520 -6.05 -35.23 15.36
CA MET A 520 -5.03 -36.25 15.49
C MET A 520 -5.49 -37.51 14.79
N TYR A 521 -4.73 -38.04 13.84
CA TYR A 521 -5.19 -39.14 13.00
C TYR A 521 -4.93 -40.53 13.63
N LYS A 522 -5.92 -41.42 13.52
CA LYS A 522 -5.88 -42.85 13.85
C LYS A 522 -5.31 -43.16 15.24
N THR A 523 -5.82 -42.49 16.25
CA THR A 523 -5.37 -42.66 17.63
C THR A 523 -6.52 -42.58 18.64
N LEU A 524 -6.44 -43.42 19.67
CA LEU A 524 -7.31 -43.33 20.86
C LEU A 524 -6.63 -42.61 22.03
N ASN A 525 -5.36 -42.22 21.85
CA ASN A 525 -4.54 -41.51 22.83
C ASN A 525 -3.94 -40.24 22.20
N PRO A 526 -4.77 -39.27 21.77
CA PRO A 526 -4.28 -38.07 21.09
C PRO A 526 -3.51 -37.15 22.05
N LYS A 527 -2.48 -36.49 21.52
CA LYS A 527 -1.73 -35.45 22.22
C LYS A 527 -1.79 -34.15 21.43
N TRP A 528 -2.42 -33.12 21.97
CA TRP A 528 -2.60 -31.84 21.28
C TRP A 528 -1.59 -30.79 21.73
N HIS A 529 -1.33 -30.67 23.03
CA HIS A 529 -0.52 -29.60 23.63
C HIS A 529 -0.91 -28.20 23.12
N GLN A 530 -2.22 -27.92 23.11
CA GLN A 530 -2.76 -26.70 22.52
C GLN A 530 -3.36 -25.80 23.60
N THR A 531 -2.83 -24.58 23.71
CA THR A 531 -3.35 -23.54 24.59
C THR A 531 -4.46 -22.73 23.91
N LEU A 532 -5.57 -22.53 24.61
CA LEU A 532 -6.72 -21.75 24.20
C LEU A 532 -7.05 -20.75 25.31
N GLU A 533 -7.19 -19.48 24.94
CA GLU A 533 -7.51 -18.41 25.88
C GLU A 533 -8.91 -17.87 25.64
N PHE A 534 -9.64 -17.63 26.73
CA PHE A 534 -11.01 -17.09 26.73
C PHE A 534 -11.10 -15.93 27.72
N PRO A 535 -11.80 -14.83 27.41
CA PRO A 535 -12.12 -13.81 28.40
C PRO A 535 -13.03 -14.40 29.47
N ASP A 536 -12.74 -14.21 30.76
CA ASP A 536 -13.51 -14.79 31.88
C ASP A 536 -14.86 -14.08 32.02
N ASP A 537 -15.92 -14.66 31.47
CA ASP A 537 -17.31 -14.18 31.54
C ASP A 537 -18.17 -14.96 32.56
N GLY A 538 -17.57 -15.95 33.24
CA GLY A 538 -18.24 -16.83 34.19
C GLY A 538 -19.04 -17.98 33.57
N SER A 539 -19.11 -18.12 32.25
CA SER A 539 -19.84 -19.18 31.55
C SER A 539 -19.24 -20.57 31.81
N PRO A 540 -20.03 -21.66 31.73
CA PRO A 540 -19.48 -23.01 31.80
C PRO A 540 -18.53 -23.28 30.63
N LEU A 541 -17.41 -23.96 30.91
CA LEU A 541 -16.42 -24.36 29.91
C LEU A 541 -16.69 -25.81 29.49
N GLU A 542 -17.29 -26.02 28.33
CA GLU A 542 -17.69 -27.33 27.82
C GLU A 542 -16.69 -27.82 26.75
N LEU A 543 -16.24 -29.06 26.86
CA LEU A 543 -15.33 -29.72 25.92
C LEU A 543 -16.07 -30.88 25.24
N HIS A 544 -16.17 -30.83 23.92
CA HIS A 544 -16.76 -31.87 23.09
C HIS A 544 -15.68 -32.58 22.28
N VAL A 545 -15.37 -33.83 22.61
CA VAL A 545 -14.43 -34.67 21.85
C VAL A 545 -15.18 -35.31 20.70
N LYS A 546 -14.71 -35.07 19.47
CA LYS A 546 -15.36 -35.50 18.24
C LYS A 546 -14.41 -36.22 17.31
N ASP A 547 -14.99 -37.10 16.51
CA ASP A 547 -14.29 -37.82 15.46
C ASP A 547 -14.36 -37.06 14.14
N HIS A 548 -13.22 -36.79 13.51
CA HIS A 548 -13.21 -36.17 12.19
C HIS A 548 -13.18 -37.23 11.08
N ASN A 549 -14.35 -37.52 10.53
CA ASN A 549 -14.49 -38.50 9.45
C ASN A 549 -14.73 -37.84 8.08
N ALA A 550 -14.00 -38.28 7.04
CA ALA A 550 -13.99 -37.63 5.72
C ALA A 550 -15.26 -37.92 4.88
N LEU A 551 -16.04 -38.93 5.23
CA LEU A 551 -17.15 -39.44 4.41
C LEU A 551 -18.47 -39.67 5.19
N LEU A 552 -18.47 -39.51 6.51
CA LEU A 552 -19.62 -39.73 7.39
C LEU A 552 -19.82 -38.54 8.35
N PRO A 553 -21.04 -38.32 8.87
CA PRO A 553 -21.29 -37.32 9.90
C PRO A 553 -20.37 -37.55 11.11
N THR A 554 -19.73 -36.49 11.61
CA THR A 554 -18.77 -36.59 12.73
C THR A 554 -19.44 -37.24 13.95
N SER A 555 -18.91 -38.37 14.39
CA SER A 555 -19.37 -39.08 15.58
C SER A 555 -18.92 -38.37 16.86
N ASN A 556 -19.78 -38.28 17.87
CA ASN A 556 -19.42 -37.73 19.18
C ASN A 556 -18.66 -38.79 19.98
N ILE A 557 -17.42 -38.50 20.40
CA ILE A 557 -16.54 -39.40 21.16
C ILE A 557 -16.66 -39.14 22.68
N GLY A 558 -17.31 -38.05 23.10
CA GLY A 558 -17.67 -37.80 24.49
C GLY A 558 -17.61 -36.32 24.83
N ASP A 559 -18.31 -35.92 25.89
CA ASP A 559 -18.42 -34.53 26.33
C ASP A 559 -17.96 -34.38 27.78
N CYS A 560 -17.39 -33.25 28.17
CA CYS A 560 -17.15 -32.96 29.58
C CYS A 560 -17.25 -31.46 29.87
N VAL A 561 -17.53 -31.11 31.12
CA VAL A 561 -17.60 -29.73 31.58
C VAL A 561 -16.46 -29.50 32.56
N VAL A 562 -15.74 -28.40 32.39
CA VAL A 562 -14.59 -28.04 33.21
C VAL A 562 -15.01 -27.07 34.31
N GLU A 563 -14.88 -27.50 35.55
CA GLU A 563 -15.16 -26.68 36.73
C GLU A 563 -13.94 -25.80 37.07
N TYR A 564 -13.92 -24.57 36.54
CA TYR A 564 -12.86 -23.59 36.79
C TYR A 564 -13.27 -22.45 37.74
N GLN A 565 -14.57 -22.29 38.01
CA GLN A 565 -15.10 -21.17 38.80
C GLN A 565 -14.59 -21.15 40.25
N MET A 566 -14.25 -22.33 40.79
CA MET A 566 -13.71 -22.50 42.14
C MET A 566 -12.18 -22.34 42.23
N LEU A 567 -11.50 -22.06 41.11
CA LEU A 567 -10.05 -21.89 41.08
C LEU A 567 -9.65 -20.49 41.57
N PRO A 568 -8.64 -20.39 42.45
CA PRO A 568 -8.05 -19.10 42.81
C PRO A 568 -7.49 -18.38 41.58
N PRO A 569 -7.54 -17.03 41.53
CA PRO A 569 -6.93 -16.27 40.45
C PRO A 569 -5.42 -16.52 40.36
N ASN A 570 -4.88 -16.57 39.15
CA ASN A 570 -3.48 -16.81 38.80
C ASN A 570 -2.93 -18.19 39.22
N GLU A 571 -3.79 -19.12 39.66
CA GLU A 571 -3.41 -20.49 40.00
C GLU A 571 -3.81 -21.46 38.88
N MET A 572 -2.89 -22.35 38.51
CA MET A 572 -3.07 -23.36 37.47
C MET A 572 -3.55 -24.68 38.09
N ALA A 573 -4.63 -25.24 37.59
CA ALA A 573 -5.09 -26.58 37.92
C ALA A 573 -4.83 -27.55 36.79
N ASP A 574 -4.13 -28.64 37.08
CA ASP A 574 -3.85 -29.77 36.18
C ASP A 574 -4.77 -30.95 36.55
N LYS A 575 -5.62 -31.41 35.61
CA LYS A 575 -6.64 -32.44 35.88
C LYS A 575 -6.89 -33.37 34.69
N TRP A 576 -7.14 -34.64 35.02
CA TRP A 576 -7.79 -35.61 34.13
C TRP A 576 -9.30 -35.62 34.39
N ILE A 577 -10.09 -35.48 33.33
CA ILE A 577 -11.56 -35.41 33.40
C ILE A 577 -12.15 -36.57 32.57
N PRO A 578 -13.00 -37.43 33.16
CA PRO A 578 -13.66 -38.50 32.42
C PRO A 578 -14.76 -37.95 31.48
N LEU A 579 -14.78 -38.46 30.24
CA LEU A 579 -15.76 -38.09 29.24
C LEU A 579 -17.13 -38.69 29.57
N GLN A 580 -18.17 -37.86 29.49
CA GLN A 580 -19.55 -38.22 29.71
C GLN A 580 -20.20 -38.73 28.42
N GLY A 581 -21.19 -39.62 28.57
CA GLY A 581 -21.93 -40.20 27.45
C GLY A 581 -21.20 -41.35 26.72
N VAL A 582 -20.04 -41.79 27.23
CA VAL A 582 -19.23 -42.87 26.64
C VAL A 582 -18.76 -43.88 27.67
N LYS A 583 -18.39 -45.08 27.20
CA LYS A 583 -17.99 -46.21 28.06
C LYS A 583 -16.56 -46.08 28.62
N GLN A 584 -15.71 -45.31 27.93
CA GLN A 584 -14.30 -45.12 28.26
C GLN A 584 -13.80 -43.82 27.59
N GLY A 585 -12.78 -43.20 28.18
CA GLY A 585 -12.14 -42.00 27.67
C GLY A 585 -11.97 -40.93 28.74
N GLU A 586 -10.77 -40.42 28.89
CA GLU A 586 -10.44 -39.29 29.78
C GLU A 586 -9.62 -38.25 29.04
N ILE A 587 -9.83 -36.97 29.37
CA ILE A 587 -9.09 -35.84 28.79
C ILE A 587 -8.24 -35.14 29.87
N HIS A 588 -6.99 -34.85 29.54
CA HIS A 588 -6.02 -34.17 30.37
C HIS A 588 -5.94 -32.69 30.00
N ILE A 589 -6.21 -31.83 30.96
CA ILE A 589 -6.21 -30.39 30.78
C ILE A 589 -5.42 -29.69 31.87
N GLN A 590 -4.87 -28.53 31.54
CA GLN A 590 -4.50 -27.50 32.53
C GLN A 590 -5.38 -26.28 32.33
N ILE A 591 -5.84 -25.69 33.42
CA ILE A 591 -6.66 -24.48 33.39
C ILE A 591 -6.19 -23.47 34.43
N THR A 592 -5.99 -22.23 33.98
CA THR A 592 -5.53 -21.11 34.81
C THR A 592 -6.51 -19.95 34.67
N ARG A 593 -7.03 -19.44 35.78
CA ARG A 593 -7.87 -18.24 35.78
C ARG A 593 -7.00 -17.01 36.05
N LYS A 594 -6.48 -16.36 35.02
CA LYS A 594 -5.60 -15.19 35.18
C LYS A 594 -6.41 -13.93 35.46
N LYS A 595 -5.99 -13.14 36.47
CA LYS A 595 -6.48 -11.78 36.72
C LYS A 595 -5.28 -10.84 36.79
N PRO A 596 -5.35 -9.64 36.19
CA PRO A 596 -4.31 -8.63 36.34
C PRO A 596 -4.21 -8.26 37.82
N GLU A 597 -3.06 -8.55 38.43
CA GLU A 597 -2.80 -8.15 39.80
C GLU A 597 -2.64 -6.63 39.87
N LEU A 598 -3.59 -5.96 40.51
CA LEU A 598 -3.37 -4.63 41.08
C LEU A 598 -2.32 -4.80 42.18
N GLU A 599 -1.07 -4.43 41.90
CA GLU A 599 0.02 -4.49 42.87
C GLU A 599 -0.38 -3.80 44.18
N LYS A 600 -0.51 -4.60 45.24
CA LYS A 600 -0.59 -4.12 46.61
C LYS A 600 0.76 -3.52 46.97
N LYS A 601 0.75 -2.19 47.12
CA LYS A 601 1.76 -1.33 47.73
C LYS A 601 2.54 -2.02 48.88
N PRO A 602 3.84 -2.31 48.72
CA PRO A 602 4.74 -2.42 49.86
C PRO A 602 5.19 -1.00 50.24
N SER A 603 5.03 -0.68 51.51
CA SER A 603 5.66 0.48 52.15
C SER A 603 7.19 0.39 52.11
N SER A 604 7.81 1.57 52.11
CA SER A 604 9.23 1.90 52.35
C SER A 604 10.26 1.54 51.26
N GLY A 605 10.56 2.55 50.43
CA GLY A 605 11.91 3.02 50.09
C GLY A 605 12.82 2.15 49.21
N SER A 606 12.79 2.37 47.89
CA SER A 606 13.99 2.45 47.03
C SER A 606 13.60 2.86 45.60
N GLU A 607 14.41 3.73 45.02
CA GLU A 607 14.52 4.25 43.64
C GLU A 607 13.50 3.78 42.57
N LEU A 608 12.88 4.78 41.91
CA LEU A 608 12.01 4.62 40.73
C LEU A 608 12.82 4.20 39.50
N SER A 609 12.24 3.32 38.67
CA SER A 609 12.90 2.91 37.42
C SER A 609 12.93 4.04 36.37
N PRO A 610 14.02 4.17 35.58
CA PRO A 610 14.23 5.29 34.65
C PRO A 610 13.08 5.48 33.63
N ALA A 611 12.52 4.37 33.13
CA ALA A 611 11.45 4.38 32.14
C ALA A 611 10.14 5.04 32.64
N LYS A 612 9.82 4.92 33.93
CA LYS A 612 8.62 5.54 34.52
C LYS A 612 8.80 7.04 34.72
N MET A 613 10.02 7.49 35.05
CA MET A 613 10.34 8.90 35.23
C MET A 613 10.30 9.67 33.90
N HIS A 614 10.81 9.08 32.81
CA HIS A 614 10.72 9.70 31.47
C HIS A 614 9.29 9.86 30.97
N HIS A 615 8.42 8.86 31.17
CA HIS A 615 7.00 8.98 30.82
C HIS A 615 6.32 10.08 31.62
N GLN A 616 6.66 10.21 32.91
CA GLN A 616 6.12 11.25 33.77
C GLN A 616 6.55 12.66 33.36
N ILE A 617 7.83 12.87 33.01
CA ILE A 617 8.33 14.16 32.52
C ILE A 617 7.68 14.50 31.17
N SER A 618 7.58 13.53 30.25
CA SER A 618 6.93 13.73 28.95
C SER A 618 5.44 14.09 29.08
N ASP A 619 4.72 13.44 30.00
CA ASP A 619 3.31 13.73 30.27
C ASP A 619 3.14 15.10 30.94
N GLN A 620 4.04 15.49 31.85
CA GLN A 620 4.01 16.82 32.47
C GLN A 620 4.27 17.94 31.44
N VAL A 621 5.24 17.77 30.54
CA VAL A 621 5.51 18.72 29.45
C VAL A 621 4.30 18.84 28.51
N LYS A 622 3.67 17.73 28.13
CA LYS A 622 2.46 17.74 27.29
C LYS A 622 1.29 18.48 27.95
N GLN A 623 1.05 18.23 29.24
CA GLN A 623 0.00 18.93 29.99
C GLN A 623 0.28 20.43 30.09
N MET A 624 1.54 20.83 30.27
CA MET A 624 1.92 22.25 30.30
C MET A 624 1.80 22.94 28.94
N MET A 625 2.11 22.25 27.84
CA MET A 625 1.93 22.79 26.49
C MET A 625 0.44 23.05 26.18
N ILE A 626 -0.44 22.13 26.59
CA ILE A 626 -1.90 22.30 26.48
C ILE A 626 -2.37 23.50 27.32
N LYS A 627 -1.83 23.66 28.54
CA LYS A 627 -2.14 24.77 29.42
C LYS A 627 -1.66 26.12 28.85
N LEU A 628 -0.45 26.20 28.31
CA LEU A 628 0.08 27.40 27.65
C LEU A 628 -0.79 27.80 26.46
N GLN A 629 -1.20 26.85 25.64
CA GLN A 629 -2.08 27.12 24.50
C GLN A 629 -3.43 27.69 24.94
N SER A 630 -4.00 27.14 26.02
CA SER A 630 -5.24 27.69 26.59
C SER A 630 -5.09 29.09 27.21
N LEU A 631 -3.90 29.44 27.72
CA LEU A 631 -3.65 30.76 28.32
C LEU A 631 -3.38 31.83 27.24
N VAL A 632 -2.73 31.45 26.13
CA VAL A 632 -2.54 32.29 24.96
C VAL A 632 -3.87 32.61 24.27
N ASP A 633 -4.77 31.63 24.16
CA ASP A 633 -6.11 31.84 23.59
C ASP A 633 -6.99 32.79 24.44
N ASN A 634 -6.67 32.94 25.73
CA ASN A 634 -7.39 33.80 26.67
C ASN A 634 -6.69 35.16 26.94
N ASP A 635 -5.60 35.48 26.22
CA ASP A 635 -4.83 36.73 26.30
C ASP A 635 -4.28 37.05 27.73
N ASP A 636 -4.00 36.01 28.54
CA ASP A 636 -3.44 36.13 29.89
C ASP A 636 -1.90 36.05 29.89
N LEU A 637 -1.26 37.21 29.66
CA LEU A 637 0.20 37.34 29.55
C LEU A 637 0.96 36.97 30.84
N GLU A 638 0.37 37.18 32.02
CA GLU A 638 1.03 36.92 33.31
C GLU A 638 1.01 35.42 33.64
N GLY A 639 -0.10 34.73 33.31
CA GLY A 639 -0.22 33.28 33.39
C GLY A 639 0.70 32.53 32.41
N VAL A 640 0.92 33.08 31.21
CA VAL A 640 1.87 32.55 30.22
C VAL A 640 3.30 32.66 30.72
N SER A 641 3.72 33.81 31.25
CA SER A 641 5.09 34.01 31.76
C SER A 641 5.42 33.03 32.89
N LYS A 642 4.50 32.81 33.82
CA LYS A 642 4.71 31.87 34.93
C LYS A 642 4.81 30.41 34.45
N SER A 643 3.97 30.03 33.49
CA SER A 643 3.99 28.68 32.91
C SER A 643 5.24 28.42 32.06
N LEU A 644 5.85 29.45 31.45
CA LEU A 644 7.12 29.34 30.74
C LEU A 644 8.30 29.13 31.69
N SER A 645 8.37 29.84 32.82
CA SER A 645 9.43 29.62 33.81
C SER A 645 9.35 28.24 34.47
N GLU A 646 8.15 27.71 34.69
CA GLU A 646 7.96 26.33 35.15
C GLU A 646 8.42 25.31 34.10
N LEU A 647 8.25 25.60 32.80
CA LEU A 647 8.69 24.73 31.69
C LEU A 647 10.22 24.72 31.54
N GLU A 648 10.88 25.86 31.73
CA GLU A 648 12.35 25.96 31.76
C GLU A 648 12.94 25.10 32.89
N SER A 649 12.34 25.14 34.08
CA SER A 649 12.80 24.30 35.20
C SER A 649 12.63 22.80 34.94
N LEU A 650 11.57 22.39 34.23
CA LEU A 650 11.38 21.00 33.82
C LEU A 650 12.37 20.58 32.73
N HIS A 651 12.73 21.50 31.83
CA HIS A 651 13.74 21.26 30.81
C HIS A 651 15.12 21.00 31.43
N GLU A 652 15.53 21.79 32.44
CA GLU A 652 16.77 21.55 33.19
C GLU A 652 16.76 20.16 33.85
N THR A 653 15.64 19.74 34.46
CA THR A 653 15.55 18.38 35.04
C THR A 653 15.60 17.26 33.99
N GLN A 654 15.15 17.52 32.75
CA GLN A 654 15.25 16.57 31.65
C GLN A 654 16.68 16.44 31.14
N GLU A 655 17.43 17.54 31.06
CA GLU A 655 18.85 17.54 30.69
C GLU A 655 19.70 16.79 31.73
N ASP A 656 19.50 17.05 33.02
CA ASP A 656 20.21 16.33 34.10
C ASP A 656 19.97 14.81 34.04
N TYR A 657 18.73 14.41 33.74
CA TYR A 657 18.36 13.00 33.56
C TYR A 657 19.01 12.38 32.31
N MET A 658 19.11 13.14 31.21
CA MET A 658 19.77 12.67 29.98
C MET A 658 21.25 12.40 30.21
N VAL A 659 21.94 13.30 30.94
CA VAL A 659 23.34 13.12 31.35
C VAL A 659 23.52 11.88 32.22
N GLN A 660 22.57 11.59 33.12
CA GLN A 660 22.60 10.38 33.94
C GLN A 660 22.48 9.10 33.10
N LEU A 661 21.58 9.07 32.11
CA LEU A 661 21.43 7.93 31.20
C LEU A 661 22.66 7.69 30.33
N GLU A 662 23.29 8.75 29.83
CA GLU A 662 24.55 8.65 29.07
C GLU A 662 25.67 8.05 29.93
N MET A 663 25.74 8.41 31.21
CA MET A 663 26.70 7.83 32.15
C MET A 663 26.43 6.34 32.41
N GLU A 664 25.17 5.93 32.57
CA GLU A 664 24.79 4.52 32.71
C GLU A 664 25.09 3.71 31.44
N GLN A 665 24.83 4.29 30.27
CA GLN A 665 25.15 3.66 28.99
C GLN A 665 26.66 3.42 28.83
N ALA A 666 27.49 4.39 29.22
CA ALA A 666 28.94 4.25 29.21
C ALA A 666 29.44 3.14 30.15
N LEU A 667 28.83 3.01 31.33
CA LEU A 667 29.14 1.94 32.28
C LEU A 667 28.76 0.55 31.74
N LEU A 668 27.60 0.44 31.10
CA LEU A 668 27.16 -0.81 30.47
C LEU A 668 28.07 -1.22 29.30
N LEU A 669 28.49 -0.27 28.47
CA LEU A 669 29.43 -0.52 27.38
C LEU A 669 30.80 -1.00 27.88
N ASN A 670 31.32 -0.41 28.97
CA ASN A 670 32.54 -0.89 29.60
C ASN A 670 32.38 -2.32 30.14
N LYS A 671 31.24 -2.63 30.74
CA LYS A 671 30.95 -3.98 31.27
C LYS A 671 30.80 -5.02 30.16
N ILE A 672 30.22 -4.65 29.02
CA ILE A 672 30.17 -5.50 27.82
C ILE A 672 31.58 -5.79 27.31
N ASN A 673 32.47 -4.79 27.30
CA ASN A 673 33.86 -4.98 26.89
C ASN A 673 34.65 -5.88 27.86
N GLU A 674 34.44 -5.76 29.17
CA GLU A 674 35.02 -6.67 30.17
C GLU A 674 34.55 -8.12 29.96
N ILE A 675 33.24 -8.33 29.76
CA ILE A 675 32.68 -9.66 29.51
C ILE A 675 33.22 -10.23 28.18
N GLY A 676 33.37 -9.40 27.15
CA GLY A 676 33.99 -9.80 25.88
C GLY A 676 35.44 -10.26 26.04
N GLN A 677 36.22 -9.58 26.90
CA GLN A 677 37.59 -9.96 27.25
C GLN A 677 37.63 -11.28 28.06
N GLU A 678 36.69 -11.50 28.98
CA GLU A 678 36.58 -12.77 29.73
C GLU A 678 36.22 -13.95 28.82
N ILE A 679 35.35 -13.74 27.83
CA ILE A 679 35.00 -14.76 26.84
C ILE A 679 36.22 -15.13 25.96
N LEU A 680 37.00 -14.13 25.53
CA LEU A 680 38.25 -14.37 24.79
C LEU A 680 39.29 -15.14 25.61
N ASN A 681 39.38 -14.88 26.91
CA ASN A 681 40.31 -15.56 27.82
C ASN A 681 39.88 -16.97 28.23
N SER A 682 38.62 -17.37 28.01
CA SER A 682 38.05 -18.66 28.41
C SER A 682 38.00 -19.73 27.30
N SER A 683 38.54 -19.44 26.10
CA SER A 683 38.55 -20.37 24.96
C SER A 683 39.72 -21.38 25.04
N PRO A 684 39.49 -22.71 25.03
CA PRO A 684 40.58 -23.69 25.11
C PRO A 684 41.29 -23.89 23.74
N SER A 685 42.62 -23.89 23.76
CA SER A 685 43.47 -24.13 22.59
C SER A 685 43.30 -25.54 22.01
N PHE A 686 42.71 -25.65 20.82
CA PHE A 686 42.70 -26.90 20.04
C PHE A 686 44.08 -27.13 19.39
N SER A 687 44.97 -27.85 20.09
CA SER A 687 46.10 -28.53 19.44
C SER A 687 45.66 -29.92 18.99
N ARG A 688 45.52 -30.15 17.68
CA ARG A 688 45.44 -31.51 17.13
C ARG A 688 46.54 -31.71 16.10
N ARG A 689 47.60 -32.39 16.53
CA ARG A 689 48.53 -33.12 15.64
C ARG A 689 47.71 -34.15 14.86
N VAL A 690 47.92 -34.20 13.54
CA VAL A 690 47.61 -35.37 12.73
C VAL A 690 48.89 -35.72 11.97
N THR A 691 49.44 -36.88 12.31
CA THR A 691 50.48 -37.61 11.58
C THR A 691 49.84 -38.55 10.56
N PHE A 692 50.38 -38.57 9.34
CA PHE A 692 50.11 -39.56 8.27
C PHE A 692 50.53 -40.97 8.71
N PRO A 693 49.91 -42.03 8.17
CA PRO A 693 50.29 -42.57 6.85
C PRO A 693 49.22 -42.44 5.77
#